data_AF-M0QR21-F1
#
_entry.id   AF-M0QR21-F1
#
_cell.length_a   1.000
_cell.length_b   1.000
_cell.length_c   1.000
_cell.angle_alpha   90.00
_cell.angle_beta   90.00
_cell.angle_gamma   90.00
#
_symmetry.space_group_name_H-M   'P 1'
#
loop_
_entity.id
_entity.type
_entity.pdbx_description
1 polymer ?
#
loop_
_entity_poly.entity_id
_entity_poly.type
_entity_poly.pdbx_seq_one_letter_code
_entity_poly.pdbx_strand_id
1 'polypeptide(L)'
;MTILIGSDGQTVTIAPPNVTTLDIIPPPGVGLLTPVPGLPGPPGPRGEGLNLIDPYYVVTYAALPDLDAEQAGGAMLVLATGLLYFWSGEEWTDEADGVPFRGEPGTPGRSVIDVATSGNTLQFVMSDGTTEVVVVPALTDAAAAAQAASGSATTAGNSASAAQAARTGAETARGGAETAATSAVQSASTAGTAATQAGNSATAAAGSATSAASARDIASSARTGAETAADNAVDAANVAAAAETAANAAASAAAGSATSAGTSATNAAGSATTAAGSATAADTAAVAADSRAQAAETSATSAAGSATVAANAASTATTQAGIANTAATAAAGSADDASDSAATAGTSEDNAVTAAADANSAATAAAGSATAASTSAGHAQDSADAAAASAQDAADTVASGIPNAGPAQKGGVRLPGAVSGELGGTWDHPTVTGWDQKADLVDGRVPSAQLPALATVETFVVTTTAQRLALNVQRGDVAIQTGNPDRGTYILQGENPAVATDWARLAFPDGAIRSVNGYFDPDIILVKGDVGLGNVDNTSDAAKPVSTATATALAGKADKPANNTRIPARDGSGAMVELAYSGSAGANTVPIRDASGRLTAADGTGASHVATKGQLDALLAPGVITTTHILDGTIVDADISGTAAIAKAKLAAAVQTSLGKADTALQSVVIPADISMIAVGKDTARAVGTGDNPFGVTVQRAIVIQAVTFRALTADASGNLIVELRKNGAAISGTSTTIAAANQVAGATTSSLAISVAAGDILTVAITQIGATPGKGLVADIKAVCA
;
A
#
# COMPACT_ATOMS: atom_id res chain seq x y z
N MET A 1 121.53 86.49 97.72
CA MET A 1 121.92 87.89 98.02
C MET A 1 121.35 88.24 99.39
N THR A 2 122.12 88.98 100.18
CA THR A 2 121.99 89.44 101.59
C THR A 2 120.58 89.97 101.93
N ILE A 3 120.07 89.97 103.18
CA ILE A 3 120.40 90.81 104.38
C ILE A 3 119.78 90.14 105.63
N LEU A 4 120.56 89.72 106.65
CA LEU A 4 120.84 90.37 107.97
C LEU A 4 119.59 90.63 108.88
N ILE A 5 119.65 90.51 110.21
CA ILE A 5 120.23 91.49 111.18
C ILE A 5 120.60 90.80 112.52
N GLY A 6 121.68 91.27 113.17
CA GLY A 6 122.13 90.89 114.53
C GLY A 6 121.98 92.02 115.57
N SER A 7 122.14 91.69 116.86
CA SER A 7 121.63 92.46 118.01
C SER A 7 122.46 93.68 118.49
N ASP A 8 123.41 94.16 117.71
CA ASP A 8 124.41 95.16 118.11
C ASP A 8 124.64 96.30 117.09
N GLY A 9 123.83 96.39 116.02
CA GLY A 9 123.53 97.67 115.37
C GLY A 9 124.56 98.25 114.40
N GLN A 10 125.52 97.48 113.89
CA GLN A 10 126.33 97.88 112.72
C GLN A 10 126.09 96.97 111.50
N THR A 11 126.24 97.57 110.31
CA THR A 11 126.05 96.91 109.01
C THR A 11 127.39 96.62 108.33
N VAL A 12 127.52 95.42 107.74
CA VAL A 12 128.69 95.00 106.95
C VAL A 12 128.23 94.39 105.63
N THR A 13 128.86 94.81 104.54
CA THR A 13 128.62 94.35 103.16
C THR A 13 129.83 93.57 102.66
N ILE A 14 129.65 92.44 101.95
CA ILE A 14 130.77 91.60 101.45
C ILE A 14 130.52 91.10 100.02
N ALA A 15 131.54 91.26 99.15
CA ALA A 15 131.88 90.46 97.96
C ALA A 15 133.25 90.94 97.40
N PRO A 16 134.04 90.17 96.60
CA PRO A 16 134.17 88.71 96.48
C PRO A 16 135.62 88.17 96.79
N PRO A 17 136.47 87.58 95.91
CA PRO A 17 137.16 86.28 96.18
C PRO A 17 138.64 86.27 96.69
N ASN A 18 139.02 85.13 97.29
CA ASN A 18 140.35 84.46 97.45
C ASN A 18 141.59 85.16 98.09
N VAL A 19 141.88 84.85 99.37
CA VAL A 19 143.13 84.32 100.03
C VAL A 19 142.80 84.13 101.54
N THR A 20 143.13 83.06 102.28
CA THR A 20 144.40 82.56 102.87
C THR A 20 145.28 83.57 103.66
N THR A 21 145.19 83.46 105.00
CA THR A 21 145.99 84.04 106.11
C THR A 21 145.92 85.55 106.43
N LEU A 22 145.39 85.88 107.62
CA LEU A 22 145.84 86.87 108.63
C LEU A 22 144.91 86.69 109.87
N ASP A 23 145.30 86.36 111.11
CA ASP A 23 146.43 86.67 112.00
C ASP A 23 146.22 87.91 112.90
N ILE A 24 146.88 87.91 114.07
CA ILE A 24 146.89 88.91 115.17
C ILE A 24 145.64 88.84 116.07
N ILE A 25 145.65 88.21 117.26
CA ILE A 25 146.55 88.26 118.45
C ILE A 25 146.37 89.58 119.25
N PRO A 26 146.66 89.59 120.57
CA PRO A 26 145.70 89.46 121.67
C PRO A 26 145.12 90.83 122.13
N PRO A 27 144.30 90.87 123.21
CA PRO A 27 144.91 91.45 124.42
C PRO A 27 144.67 90.63 125.71
N PRO A 28 145.51 90.85 126.73
CA PRO A 28 145.52 90.04 127.96
C PRO A 28 144.87 90.74 129.15
N GLY A 29 144.66 90.00 130.24
CA GLY A 29 144.43 90.54 131.58
C GLY A 29 142.96 90.55 132.02
N VAL A 30 142.51 89.50 132.70
CA VAL A 30 142.33 89.40 134.17
C VAL A 30 141.20 90.25 134.77
N GLY A 31 140.11 89.59 135.22
CA GLY A 31 139.05 90.27 135.98
C GLY A 31 137.75 89.49 136.21
N LEU A 32 137.78 88.50 137.12
CA LEU A 32 136.70 88.09 138.05
C LEU A 32 135.26 87.75 137.53
N LEU A 33 134.73 86.55 137.88
CA LEU A 33 133.51 86.35 138.72
C LEU A 33 132.83 84.94 138.57
N THR A 34 132.69 84.23 139.69
CA THR A 34 131.61 83.28 140.08
C THR A 34 131.32 82.00 139.24
N PRO A 35 130.80 80.90 139.85
CA PRO A 35 131.33 79.56 139.58
C PRO A 35 130.80 78.83 138.33
N VAL A 36 131.76 78.22 137.63
CA VAL A 36 131.77 77.46 136.35
C VAL A 36 133.00 76.52 136.48
N PRO A 37 133.09 75.27 135.94
CA PRO A 37 132.58 74.74 134.67
C PRO A 37 131.78 73.41 134.76
N GLY A 38 131.17 72.91 133.67
CA GLY A 38 131.11 73.50 132.31
C GLY A 38 130.32 72.62 131.33
N LEU A 39 130.25 73.06 130.07
CA LEU A 39 129.75 72.23 128.97
C LEU A 39 130.68 71.03 128.72
N PRO A 40 130.09 69.88 128.33
CA PRO A 40 130.62 69.03 127.28
C PRO A 40 129.68 69.12 126.06
N GLY A 41 129.99 69.72 124.91
CA GLY A 41 131.24 70.31 124.39
C GLY A 41 131.41 69.87 122.92
N PRO A 42 131.97 70.68 122.02
CA PRO A 42 132.48 70.13 120.77
C PRO A 42 133.60 69.12 121.10
N PRO A 43 133.65 67.93 120.49
CA PRO A 43 134.88 67.15 120.43
C PRO A 43 135.96 68.01 119.79
N GLY A 44 136.93 68.44 120.59
CA GLY A 44 137.96 69.38 120.16
C GLY A 44 139.00 68.72 119.23
N PRO A 45 139.91 69.52 118.64
CA PRO A 45 141.06 68.96 117.95
C PRO A 45 142.08 68.38 118.95
N ARG A 46 142.57 67.17 118.64
CA ARG A 46 143.70 66.41 119.24
C ARG A 46 143.45 65.63 120.54
N GLY A 47 144.05 64.43 120.57
CA GLY A 47 144.40 63.69 121.79
C GLY A 47 144.35 62.18 121.61
N GLU A 48 145.51 61.51 121.63
CA GLU A 48 145.57 60.05 121.84
C GLU A 48 145.13 59.71 123.29
N GLY A 49 144.60 58.51 123.52
CA GLY A 49 144.16 58.11 124.86
C GLY A 49 144.05 56.60 125.05
N LEU A 50 144.42 56.17 126.27
CA LEU A 50 144.27 54.83 126.86
C LEU A 50 144.84 53.64 126.07
N ASN A 51 145.99 53.15 126.52
CA ASN A 51 146.59 51.90 126.05
C ASN A 51 145.88 50.70 126.68
N LEU A 52 144.78 50.27 126.07
CA LEU A 52 143.99 49.12 126.52
C LEU A 52 144.63 47.82 126.02
N ILE A 53 144.80 46.84 126.91
CA ILE A 53 145.34 45.51 126.57
C ILE A 53 144.21 44.63 126.01
N ASP A 54 144.49 43.83 124.98
CA ASP A 54 143.53 42.90 124.40
C ASP A 54 143.57 41.54 125.15
N PRO A 55 142.43 40.94 125.57
CA PRO A 55 141.05 41.38 125.37
C PRO A 55 140.69 42.63 126.19
N TYR A 56 140.17 43.67 125.54
CA TYR A 56 139.91 44.99 126.17
C TYR A 56 138.98 44.98 127.40
N TYR A 57 138.28 43.87 127.64
CA TYR A 57 137.45 43.68 128.82
C TYR A 57 137.40 42.20 129.24
N VAL A 58 137.08 41.97 130.52
CA VAL A 58 136.68 40.66 131.07
C VAL A 58 135.36 40.77 131.82
N VAL A 59 134.69 39.64 132.05
CA VAL A 59 133.36 39.65 132.69
C VAL A 59 133.47 39.89 134.19
N THR A 60 134.46 39.30 134.86
CA THR A 60 134.71 39.40 136.31
C THR A 60 136.18 39.69 136.58
N TYR A 61 136.51 40.31 137.72
CA TYR A 61 137.89 40.68 138.07
C TYR A 61 138.81 39.44 138.16
N ALA A 62 138.31 38.34 138.73
CA ALA A 62 139.01 37.05 138.79
C ALA A 62 139.30 36.39 137.42
N ALA A 63 138.92 37.01 136.29
CA ALA A 63 139.24 36.55 134.94
C ALA A 63 140.35 37.38 134.26
N LEU A 64 141.02 38.28 134.98
CA LEU A 64 142.19 39.01 134.49
C LEU A 64 143.39 38.04 134.27
N PRO A 65 144.17 38.19 133.18
CA PRO A 65 145.28 37.30 132.86
C PRO A 65 146.59 37.68 133.58
N ASP A 66 147.43 36.72 133.92
CA ASP A 66 148.83 37.02 134.28
C ASP A 66 149.57 37.56 133.03
N LEU A 67 150.26 38.69 133.20
CA LEU A 67 151.00 39.38 132.14
C LEU A 67 152.50 39.40 132.44
N ASP A 68 153.31 39.82 131.47
CA ASP A 68 154.76 39.96 131.65
C ASP A 68 155.17 41.40 132.04
N ALA A 69 156.45 41.56 132.41
CA ALA A 69 156.99 42.83 132.85
C ALA A 69 157.11 43.88 131.73
N GLU A 70 157.09 43.47 130.45
CA GLU A 70 157.13 44.39 129.31
C GLU A 70 155.76 45.04 129.02
N GLN A 71 154.68 44.52 129.64
CA GLN A 71 153.30 45.00 129.49
C GLN A 71 152.85 45.96 130.60
N ALA A 72 153.77 46.43 131.46
CA ALA A 72 153.48 47.34 132.58
C ALA A 72 152.77 48.64 132.12
N GLY A 73 151.67 48.98 132.80
CA GLY A 73 150.90 50.23 132.58
C GLY A 73 149.72 50.14 131.61
N GLY A 74 149.43 48.97 131.01
CA GLY A 74 148.19 48.77 130.26
C GLY A 74 146.97 48.49 131.15
N ALA A 75 145.77 48.69 130.59
CA ALA A 75 144.51 48.65 131.35
C ALA A 75 143.41 47.79 130.69
N MET A 76 142.47 47.30 131.51
CA MET A 76 141.29 46.53 131.07
C MET A 76 140.02 46.92 131.85
N LEU A 77 138.86 46.74 131.23
CA LEU A 77 137.53 46.96 131.83
C LEU A 77 136.95 45.65 132.41
N VAL A 78 136.40 45.69 133.62
CA VAL A 78 135.66 44.57 134.20
C VAL A 78 134.16 44.85 134.15
N LEU A 79 133.40 44.02 133.42
CA LEU A 79 131.97 44.27 133.16
C LEU A 79 131.08 44.09 134.40
N ALA A 80 131.42 43.18 135.32
CA ALA A 80 130.63 42.95 136.54
C ALA A 80 130.69 44.12 137.53
N THR A 81 131.81 44.85 137.61
CA THR A 81 131.98 46.00 138.50
C THR A 81 131.74 47.33 137.79
N GLY A 82 131.92 47.39 136.46
CA GLY A 82 131.84 48.63 135.68
C GLY A 82 133.06 49.54 135.86
N LEU A 83 134.19 48.97 136.30
CA LEU A 83 135.42 49.67 136.66
C LEU A 83 136.62 49.22 135.80
N LEU A 84 137.58 50.14 135.62
CA LEU A 84 138.85 49.93 134.91
C LEU A 84 140.00 49.63 135.89
N TYR A 85 140.89 48.69 135.55
CA TYR A 85 142.04 48.24 136.35
C TYR A 85 143.34 48.20 135.53
N PHE A 86 144.50 48.29 136.17
CA PHE A 86 145.83 48.44 135.53
C PHE A 86 146.84 47.35 135.99
N TRP A 87 147.76 46.95 135.10
CA TRP A 87 148.86 46.01 135.39
C TRP A 87 150.15 46.74 135.80
N SER A 88 150.77 46.32 136.91
CA SER A 88 151.97 46.96 137.48
C SER A 88 153.30 46.51 136.86
N GLY A 89 153.31 45.36 136.18
CA GLY A 89 154.52 44.62 135.80
C GLY A 89 154.71 43.33 136.59
N GLU A 90 154.06 43.19 137.76
CA GLU A 90 154.05 41.97 138.58
C GLU A 90 152.63 41.53 139.01
N GLU A 91 151.66 42.45 139.12
CA GLU A 91 150.27 42.17 139.54
C GLU A 91 149.25 43.20 139.02
N TRP A 92 147.95 42.88 139.10
CA TRP A 92 146.85 43.79 138.76
C TRP A 92 146.43 44.67 139.96
N THR A 93 145.90 45.87 139.67
CA THR A 93 145.31 46.78 140.66
C THR A 93 144.15 46.11 141.40
N ASP A 94 144.21 46.02 142.73
CA ASP A 94 143.26 45.31 143.60
C ASP A 94 141.76 45.59 143.27
N GLU A 95 140.89 44.59 143.45
CA GLU A 95 139.50 44.57 142.96
C GLU A 95 138.67 45.75 143.51
N ALA A 96 139.04 46.28 144.68
CA ALA A 96 138.37 47.40 145.32
C ALA A 96 138.67 48.79 144.70
N ASP A 97 139.77 48.95 143.95
CA ASP A 97 140.36 50.27 143.64
C ASP A 97 140.26 50.70 142.15
N GLY A 98 139.27 50.19 141.40
CA GLY A 98 139.05 50.49 139.97
C GLY A 98 138.28 51.80 139.66
N VAL A 99 138.25 52.22 138.37
CA VAL A 99 137.79 53.56 137.91
C VAL A 99 136.54 53.55 136.96
N PRO A 100 135.48 54.39 137.13
CA PRO A 100 134.15 54.30 136.44
C PRO A 100 133.89 55.14 135.13
N PHE A 101 132.79 54.85 134.35
CA PHE A 101 132.62 55.30 132.93
C PHE A 101 131.17 55.58 132.26
N ARG A 102 130.23 56.43 132.81
CA ARG A 102 129.11 57.25 132.12
C ARG A 102 127.55 56.85 132.05
N GLY A 103 126.59 57.76 131.62
CA GLY A 103 125.07 57.81 131.89
C GLY A 103 123.93 58.28 130.83
N GLU A 104 122.76 58.90 131.25
CA GLU A 104 121.25 58.87 130.82
C GLU A 104 120.50 59.54 129.53
N PRO A 105 119.15 59.27 129.21
CA PRO A 105 118.32 59.56 127.92
C PRO A 105 116.77 60.11 127.89
N GLY A 106 115.98 60.17 126.73
CA GLY A 106 114.57 60.81 126.48
C GLY A 106 113.49 60.29 125.35
N THR A 107 112.39 61.03 124.89
CA THR A 107 110.98 60.61 124.33
C THR A 107 110.35 60.92 122.84
N PRO A 108 109.11 60.42 122.35
CA PRO A 108 108.56 60.27 120.88
C PRO A 108 107.05 60.67 120.34
N GLY A 109 106.47 60.17 119.15
CA GLY A 109 105.34 60.74 118.23
C GLY A 109 104.02 59.97 117.62
N ARG A 110 103.44 60.23 116.36
CA ARG A 110 101.98 59.98 115.81
C ARG A 110 101.63 59.41 114.32
N SER A 111 100.33 59.29 113.79
CA SER A 111 99.87 58.72 112.42
C SER A 111 98.43 59.05 111.74
N VAL A 112 97.87 58.22 110.77
CA VAL A 112 96.62 58.38 109.89
C VAL A 112 95.59 57.20 110.01
N ILE A 113 94.26 57.34 109.70
CA ILE A 113 93.23 56.27 109.88
C ILE A 113 92.18 55.92 108.77
N ASP A 114 91.57 56.81 108.00
CA ASP A 114 90.48 56.44 107.03
C ASP A 114 90.44 57.31 105.76
N VAL A 115 89.80 56.84 104.67
CA VAL A 115 89.68 57.58 103.39
C VAL A 115 88.30 57.41 102.73
N ALA A 116 87.59 58.53 102.52
CA ALA A 116 86.27 58.56 101.88
C ALA A 116 86.24 59.41 100.60
N THR A 117 85.31 59.13 99.68
CA THR A 117 85.01 60.00 98.53
C THR A 117 83.85 60.94 98.83
N SER A 118 83.99 62.21 98.48
CA SER A 118 82.89 63.19 98.53
C SER A 118 82.95 64.10 97.30
N GLY A 119 81.97 63.93 96.40
CA GLY A 119 81.98 64.56 95.07
C GLY A 119 83.27 64.22 94.31
N ASN A 120 84.04 65.26 93.97
CA ASN A 120 85.31 65.15 93.25
C ASN A 120 86.53 65.19 94.20
N THR A 121 86.37 64.78 95.46
CA THR A 121 87.43 64.83 96.48
C THR A 121 87.59 63.52 97.24
N LEU A 122 88.81 63.24 97.67
CA LEU A 122 89.15 62.25 98.68
C LEU A 122 89.38 62.97 100.01
N GLN A 123 88.82 62.45 101.10
CA GLN A 123 88.93 62.98 102.45
C GLN A 123 89.65 61.95 103.32
N PHE A 124 90.79 62.33 103.89
CA PHE A 124 91.65 61.49 104.72
C PHE A 124 91.48 61.86 106.20
N VAL A 125 91.04 60.93 107.03
CA VAL A 125 90.89 61.12 108.48
C VAL A 125 92.17 60.71 109.20
N MET A 126 92.68 61.55 110.10
CA MET A 126 93.97 61.41 110.78
C MET A 126 93.83 60.90 112.22
N SER A 127 94.88 60.29 112.79
CA SER A 127 94.81 59.64 114.12
C SER A 127 94.63 60.59 115.32
N ASP A 128 94.55 61.89 115.05
CA ASP A 128 94.27 62.96 116.01
C ASP A 128 92.86 63.56 115.87
N GLY A 129 92.04 63.01 114.97
CA GLY A 129 90.67 63.48 114.70
C GLY A 129 90.58 64.61 113.66
N THR A 130 91.69 65.05 113.05
CA THR A 130 91.66 66.00 111.93
C THR A 130 91.30 65.30 110.61
N THR A 131 90.89 66.07 109.59
CA THR A 131 90.59 65.53 108.25
C THR A 131 91.20 66.43 107.18
N GLU A 132 91.93 65.83 106.25
CA GLU A 132 92.64 66.50 105.16
C GLU A 132 91.99 66.13 103.81
N VAL A 133 91.83 67.09 102.90
CA VAL A 133 91.00 66.91 101.68
C VAL A 133 91.81 67.16 100.41
N VAL A 134 91.77 66.20 99.48
CA VAL A 134 92.48 66.22 98.20
C VAL A 134 91.47 66.18 97.05
N VAL A 135 91.56 67.12 96.10
CA VAL A 135 90.69 67.14 94.91
C VAL A 135 91.24 66.20 93.83
N VAL A 136 90.39 65.33 93.27
CA VAL A 136 90.79 64.31 92.27
C VAL A 136 89.84 64.36 91.05
N PRO A 137 90.14 65.19 90.01
CA PRO A 137 89.30 65.39 88.81
C PRO A 137 88.81 64.13 88.09
N ALA A 138 89.60 63.06 88.08
CA ALA A 138 89.28 61.82 87.36
C ALA A 138 88.00 61.12 87.87
N LEU A 139 87.52 61.42 89.08
CA LEU A 139 86.26 60.90 89.61
C LEU A 139 85.03 61.43 88.83
N THR A 140 85.13 62.65 88.28
CA THR A 140 84.07 63.23 87.44
C THR A 140 83.96 62.51 86.10
N ASP A 141 85.10 62.24 85.44
CA ASP A 141 85.14 61.53 84.16
C ASP A 141 84.65 60.08 84.28
N ALA A 142 85.01 59.40 85.37
CA ALA A 142 84.53 58.05 85.68
C ALA A 142 82.99 57.99 85.85
N ALA A 143 82.40 59.00 86.51
CA ALA A 143 80.94 59.10 86.66
C ALA A 143 80.22 59.35 85.32
N ALA A 144 80.80 60.18 84.44
CA ALA A 144 80.27 60.42 83.10
C ALA A 144 80.35 59.15 82.22
N ALA A 145 81.46 58.42 82.28
CA ALA A 145 81.63 57.14 81.58
C ALA A 145 80.62 56.08 82.05
N ALA A 146 80.36 55.99 83.36
CA ALA A 146 79.34 55.09 83.91
C ALA A 146 77.91 55.42 83.42
N GLN A 147 77.57 56.70 83.30
CA GLN A 147 76.28 57.13 82.72
C GLN A 147 76.19 56.80 81.22
N ALA A 148 77.25 57.00 80.45
CA ALA A 148 77.31 56.62 79.03
C ALA A 148 77.19 55.10 78.82
N ALA A 149 77.81 54.30 79.68
CA ALA A 149 77.66 52.84 79.69
C ALA A 149 76.23 52.41 80.03
N SER A 150 75.57 53.05 81.01
CA SER A 150 74.17 52.81 81.37
C SER A 150 73.20 53.15 80.23
N GLY A 151 73.39 54.29 79.56
CA GLY A 151 72.64 54.67 78.36
C GLY A 151 72.83 53.68 77.22
N SER A 152 74.07 53.22 77.00
CA SER A 152 74.38 52.19 75.99
C SER A 152 73.70 50.85 76.30
N ALA A 153 73.65 50.44 77.57
CA ALA A 153 72.94 49.24 78.00
C ALA A 153 71.42 49.34 77.78
N THR A 154 70.84 50.53 77.99
CA THR A 154 69.43 50.80 77.69
C THR A 154 69.15 50.76 76.18
N THR A 155 70.03 51.34 75.36
CA THR A 155 69.92 51.25 73.89
C THR A 155 70.03 49.80 73.39
N ALA A 156 70.93 49.00 73.97
CA ALA A 156 71.04 47.57 73.68
C ALA A 156 69.78 46.80 74.09
N GLY A 157 69.21 47.09 75.26
CA GLY A 157 67.95 46.51 75.73
C GLY A 157 66.76 46.85 74.81
N ASN A 158 66.62 48.11 74.42
CA ASN A 158 65.60 48.56 73.47
C ASN A 158 65.75 47.86 72.10
N SER A 159 67.00 47.68 71.64
CA SER A 159 67.29 46.98 70.38
C SER A 159 66.96 45.49 70.46
N ALA A 160 67.22 44.84 71.61
CA ALA A 160 66.83 43.45 71.84
C ALA A 160 65.30 43.27 71.87
N SER A 161 64.57 44.16 72.53
CA SER A 161 63.10 44.18 72.53
C SER A 161 62.53 44.40 71.12
N ALA A 162 63.12 45.29 70.32
CA ALA A 162 62.72 45.50 68.92
C ALA A 162 62.99 44.26 68.05
N ALA A 163 64.12 43.58 68.24
CA ALA A 163 64.43 42.32 67.55
C ALA A 163 63.46 41.19 67.95
N GLN A 164 63.05 41.12 69.23
CA GLN A 164 62.06 40.16 69.70
C GLN A 164 60.68 40.43 69.11
N ALA A 165 60.24 41.70 69.07
CA ALA A 165 59.00 42.09 68.41
C ALA A 165 59.02 41.76 66.90
N ALA A 166 60.14 41.97 66.21
CA ALA A 166 60.31 41.59 64.81
C ALA A 166 60.22 40.07 64.59
N ARG A 167 60.80 39.25 65.49
CA ARG A 167 60.65 37.79 65.46
C ARG A 167 59.17 37.37 65.63
N THR A 168 58.47 37.92 66.62
CA THR A 168 57.04 37.63 66.82
C THR A 168 56.19 38.07 65.63
N GLY A 169 56.53 39.20 64.99
CA GLY A 169 55.91 39.63 63.73
C GLY A 169 56.14 38.64 62.59
N ALA A 170 57.36 38.13 62.42
CA ALA A 170 57.69 37.10 61.42
C ALA A 170 57.00 35.76 61.69
N GLU A 171 56.90 35.34 62.96
CA GLU A 171 56.16 34.14 63.37
C GLU A 171 54.64 34.27 63.11
N THR A 172 54.09 35.46 63.35
CA THR A 172 52.69 35.79 63.03
C THR A 172 52.45 35.77 61.51
N ALA A 173 53.38 36.34 60.72
CA ALA A 173 53.31 36.30 59.26
C ALA A 173 53.42 34.86 58.72
N ARG A 174 54.25 34.00 59.31
CA ARG A 174 54.32 32.57 58.98
C ARG A 174 52.99 31.87 59.26
N GLY A 175 52.38 32.09 60.42
CA GLY A 175 51.05 31.53 60.75
C GLY A 175 49.96 32.02 59.80
N GLY A 176 50.01 33.28 59.38
CA GLY A 176 49.13 33.84 58.33
C GLY A 176 49.32 33.15 56.97
N ALA A 177 50.57 32.89 56.58
CA ALA A 177 50.88 32.18 55.33
C ALA A 177 50.44 30.70 55.36
N GLU A 178 50.63 30.00 56.48
CA GLU A 178 50.14 28.62 56.68
C GLU A 178 48.61 28.54 56.66
N THR A 179 47.94 29.53 57.25
CA THR A 179 46.48 29.67 57.17
C THR A 179 46.02 29.89 55.73
N ALA A 180 46.65 30.83 55.00
CA ALA A 180 46.32 31.11 53.61
C ALA A 180 46.56 29.91 52.68
N ALA A 181 47.64 29.15 52.89
CA ALA A 181 47.91 27.90 52.18
C ALA A 181 46.80 26.85 52.44
N THR A 182 46.34 26.73 53.69
CA THR A 182 45.24 25.83 54.06
C THR A 182 43.92 26.25 53.40
N SER A 183 43.60 27.54 53.40
CA SER A 183 42.43 28.07 52.68
C SER A 183 42.52 27.85 51.17
N ALA A 184 43.70 27.93 50.56
CA ALA A 184 43.91 27.64 49.15
C ALA A 184 43.65 26.15 48.83
N VAL A 185 44.09 25.23 49.68
CA VAL A 185 43.81 23.79 49.54
C VAL A 185 42.32 23.47 49.69
N GLN A 186 41.62 24.06 50.67
CA GLN A 186 40.17 23.95 50.78
C GLN A 186 39.44 24.53 49.56
N SER A 187 39.90 25.66 49.03
CA SER A 187 39.35 26.27 47.81
C SER A 187 39.53 25.35 46.60
N ALA A 188 40.70 24.73 46.45
CA ALA A 188 40.97 23.76 45.38
C ALA A 188 40.10 22.49 45.49
N SER A 189 39.91 21.97 46.71
CA SER A 189 39.01 20.83 46.97
C SER A 189 37.54 21.17 46.65
N THR A 190 37.11 22.39 47.01
CA THR A 190 35.78 22.91 46.69
C THR A 190 35.58 23.05 45.17
N ALA A 191 36.58 23.56 44.46
CA ALA A 191 36.57 23.65 42.99
C ALA A 191 36.55 22.26 42.32
N GLY A 192 37.30 21.28 42.82
CA GLY A 192 37.24 19.89 42.34
C GLY A 192 35.88 19.22 42.57
N THR A 193 35.25 19.49 43.70
CA THR A 193 33.89 19.02 44.01
C THR A 193 32.86 19.66 43.07
N ALA A 194 32.97 20.96 42.82
CA ALA A 194 32.11 21.68 41.88
C ALA A 194 32.30 21.19 40.42
N ALA A 195 33.54 20.93 39.99
CA ALA A 195 33.83 20.35 38.68
C ALA A 195 33.24 18.94 38.53
N THR A 196 33.27 18.13 39.59
CA THR A 196 32.64 16.81 39.64
C THR A 196 31.11 16.91 39.51
N GLN A 197 30.48 17.84 40.23
CA GLN A 197 29.04 18.10 40.08
C GLN A 197 28.68 18.59 38.67
N ALA A 198 29.48 19.48 38.08
CA ALA A 198 29.28 19.93 36.69
C ALA A 198 29.37 18.77 35.69
N GLY A 199 30.32 17.84 35.87
CA GLY A 199 30.42 16.61 35.07
C GLY A 199 29.21 15.69 35.23
N ASN A 200 28.71 15.53 36.46
CA ASN A 200 27.49 14.75 36.73
C ASN A 200 26.26 15.41 36.09
N SER A 201 26.12 16.73 36.17
CA SER A 201 25.04 17.49 35.51
C SER A 201 25.11 17.41 33.98
N ALA A 202 26.32 17.48 33.40
CA ALA A 202 26.51 17.28 31.96
C ALA A 202 26.13 15.85 31.52
N THR A 203 26.47 14.85 32.32
CA THR A 203 26.09 13.44 32.08
C THR A 203 24.58 13.25 32.17
N ALA A 204 23.92 13.86 33.17
CA ALA A 204 22.47 13.85 33.29
C ALA A 204 21.78 14.54 32.10
N ALA A 205 22.31 15.68 31.64
CA ALA A 205 21.81 16.37 30.45
C ALA A 205 21.96 15.54 29.16
N ALA A 206 23.07 14.83 28.98
CA ALA A 206 23.28 13.90 27.87
C ALA A 206 22.30 12.70 27.92
N GLY A 207 22.04 12.17 29.11
CA GLY A 207 20.99 11.17 29.34
C GLY A 207 19.60 11.70 28.97
N SER A 208 19.25 12.90 29.42
CA SER A 208 17.97 13.55 29.06
C SER A 208 17.84 13.81 27.55
N ALA A 209 18.92 14.23 26.88
CA ALA A 209 18.94 14.40 25.43
C ALA A 209 18.73 13.08 24.67
N THR A 210 19.29 11.98 25.19
CA THR A 210 19.09 10.62 24.66
C THR A 210 17.63 10.18 24.82
N SER A 211 17.04 10.36 26.01
CA SER A 211 15.62 10.07 26.25
C SER A 211 14.70 10.92 25.36
N ALA A 212 15.04 12.18 25.12
CA ALA A 212 14.31 13.05 24.19
C ALA A 212 14.45 12.60 22.72
N ALA A 213 15.59 12.04 22.31
CA ALA A 213 15.74 11.43 21.00
C ALA A 213 14.82 10.20 20.86
N SER A 214 14.89 9.25 21.80
CA SER A 214 14.01 8.06 21.80
C SER A 214 12.53 8.43 21.83
N ALA A 215 12.14 9.47 22.57
CA ALA A 215 10.76 9.96 22.58
C ALA A 215 10.31 10.52 21.21
N ARG A 216 11.20 11.18 20.46
CA ARG A 216 10.91 11.62 19.07
C ARG A 216 10.79 10.45 18.10
N ASP A 217 11.59 9.40 18.27
CA ASP A 217 11.52 8.20 17.42
C ASP A 217 10.22 7.42 17.67
N ILE A 218 9.81 7.31 18.94
CA ILE A 218 8.50 6.76 19.34
C ILE A 218 7.36 7.62 18.76
N ALA A 219 7.42 8.96 18.89
CA ALA A 219 6.40 9.85 18.34
C ALA A 219 6.34 9.79 16.80
N SER A 220 7.48 9.64 16.13
CA SER A 220 7.55 9.47 14.67
C SER A 220 6.93 8.15 14.22
N SER A 221 7.22 7.06 14.96
CA SER A 221 6.62 5.74 14.73
C SER A 221 5.11 5.76 14.97
N ALA A 222 4.64 6.43 16.03
CA ALA A 222 3.22 6.60 16.33
C ALA A 222 2.50 7.42 15.25
N ARG A 223 3.13 8.47 14.71
CA ARG A 223 2.60 9.23 13.57
C ARG A 223 2.46 8.34 12.32
N THR A 224 3.48 7.56 11.98
CA THR A 224 3.41 6.62 10.83
C THR A 224 2.32 5.57 11.02
N GLY A 225 2.12 5.09 12.27
CA GLY A 225 0.99 4.21 12.61
C GLY A 225 -0.38 4.90 12.44
N ALA A 226 -0.49 6.19 12.78
CA ALA A 226 -1.71 6.97 12.58
C ALA A 226 -1.99 7.29 11.10
N GLU A 227 -0.96 7.56 10.31
CA GLU A 227 -1.04 7.72 8.84
C GLU A 227 -1.54 6.41 8.21
N THR A 228 -0.94 5.27 8.56
CA THR A 228 -1.40 3.93 8.13
C THR A 228 -2.85 3.64 8.55
N ALA A 229 -3.26 4.07 9.76
CA ALA A 229 -4.63 3.90 10.23
C ALA A 229 -5.64 4.76 9.44
N ALA A 230 -5.23 5.95 8.99
CA ALA A 230 -6.04 6.81 8.12
C ALA A 230 -6.18 6.20 6.72
N ASP A 231 -5.09 5.69 6.14
CA ASP A 231 -5.11 4.99 4.84
C ASP A 231 -6.04 3.76 4.88
N ASN A 232 -5.92 2.93 5.93
CA ASN A 232 -6.80 1.78 6.16
C ASN A 232 -8.29 2.20 6.29
N ALA A 233 -8.58 3.37 6.86
CA ALA A 233 -9.94 3.89 6.96
C ALA A 233 -10.48 4.39 5.61
N VAL A 234 -9.62 4.95 4.75
CA VAL A 234 -9.96 5.32 3.37
C VAL A 234 -10.24 4.05 2.54
N ASP A 235 -9.40 3.02 2.66
CA ASP A 235 -9.62 1.74 1.98
C ASP A 235 -10.92 1.06 2.44
N ALA A 236 -11.22 1.08 3.74
CA ALA A 236 -12.49 0.60 4.27
C ALA A 236 -13.71 1.36 3.70
N ALA A 237 -13.60 2.69 3.55
CA ALA A 237 -14.65 3.51 2.93
C ALA A 237 -14.81 3.20 1.44
N ASN A 238 -13.72 3.00 0.71
CA ASN A 238 -13.73 2.59 -0.71
C ASN A 238 -14.39 1.21 -0.89
N VAL A 239 -14.09 0.26 -0.01
CA VAL A 239 -14.74 -1.07 0.00
C VAL A 239 -16.24 -0.96 0.29
N ALA A 240 -16.65 -0.08 1.22
CA ALA A 240 -18.06 0.17 1.49
C ALA A 240 -18.81 0.77 0.28
N ALA A 241 -18.23 1.76 -0.40
CA ALA A 241 -18.80 2.36 -1.60
C ALA A 241 -18.90 1.36 -2.78
N ALA A 242 -17.90 0.47 -2.92
CA ALA A 242 -17.95 -0.62 -3.89
C ALA A 242 -19.06 -1.64 -3.57
N ALA A 243 -19.27 -1.96 -2.28
CA ALA A 243 -20.35 -2.83 -1.83
C ALA A 243 -21.75 -2.21 -2.07
N GLU A 244 -21.92 -0.91 -1.82
CA GLU A 244 -23.15 -0.18 -2.15
C GLU A 244 -23.44 -0.20 -3.66
N THR A 245 -22.41 0.03 -4.48
CA THR A 245 -22.51 -0.06 -5.95
C THR A 245 -22.94 -1.46 -6.40
N ALA A 246 -22.38 -2.52 -5.80
CA ALA A 246 -22.75 -3.89 -6.09
C ALA A 246 -24.19 -4.22 -5.65
N ALA A 247 -24.64 -3.71 -4.51
CA ALA A 247 -26.01 -3.86 -4.03
C ALA A 247 -27.03 -3.18 -4.98
N ASN A 248 -26.72 -1.96 -5.45
CA ASN A 248 -27.55 -1.23 -6.42
C ASN A 248 -27.62 -1.95 -7.79
N ALA A 249 -26.51 -2.55 -8.24
CA ALA A 249 -26.49 -3.39 -9.44
C ALA A 249 -27.35 -4.66 -9.27
N ALA A 250 -27.27 -5.32 -8.12
CA ALA A 250 -28.10 -6.49 -7.81
C ALA A 250 -29.60 -6.16 -7.75
N ALA A 251 -29.96 -5.03 -7.13
CA ALA A 251 -31.34 -4.53 -7.11
C ALA A 251 -31.87 -4.24 -8.52
N SER A 252 -31.05 -3.63 -9.38
CA SER A 252 -31.38 -3.37 -10.78
C SER A 252 -31.60 -4.66 -11.59
N ALA A 253 -30.75 -5.68 -11.38
CA ALA A 253 -30.90 -7.00 -12.00
C ALA A 253 -32.16 -7.74 -11.51
N ALA A 254 -32.51 -7.61 -10.23
CA ALA A 254 -33.76 -8.15 -9.68
C ALA A 254 -34.99 -7.47 -10.30
N ALA A 255 -34.97 -6.14 -10.47
CA ALA A 255 -36.03 -5.40 -11.14
C ALA A 255 -36.20 -5.84 -12.61
N GLY A 256 -35.11 -5.95 -13.38
CA GLY A 256 -35.15 -6.45 -14.76
C GLY A 256 -35.66 -7.90 -14.88
N SER A 257 -35.35 -8.73 -13.87
CA SER A 257 -35.87 -10.10 -13.78
C SER A 257 -37.39 -10.10 -13.53
N ALA A 258 -37.89 -9.21 -12.67
CA ALA A 258 -39.32 -9.05 -12.43
C ALA A 258 -40.07 -8.53 -13.68
N THR A 259 -39.50 -7.59 -14.42
CA THR A 259 -40.05 -7.14 -15.73
C THR A 259 -40.11 -8.31 -16.72
N SER A 260 -39.06 -9.12 -16.81
CA SER A 260 -38.99 -10.29 -17.70
C SER A 260 -40.03 -11.36 -17.34
N ALA A 261 -40.26 -11.59 -16.05
CA ALA A 261 -41.32 -12.46 -15.55
C ALA A 261 -42.71 -11.92 -15.90
N GLY A 262 -42.93 -10.60 -15.76
CA GLY A 262 -44.16 -9.93 -16.19
C GLY A 262 -44.44 -10.09 -17.68
N THR A 263 -43.45 -9.84 -18.54
CA THR A 263 -43.56 -10.06 -20.00
C THR A 263 -43.87 -11.52 -20.32
N SER A 264 -43.23 -12.46 -19.62
CA SER A 264 -43.48 -13.90 -19.79
C SER A 264 -44.92 -14.28 -19.42
N ALA A 265 -45.47 -13.69 -18.35
CA ALA A 265 -46.87 -13.88 -17.96
C ALA A 265 -47.84 -13.30 -19.01
N THR A 266 -47.55 -12.12 -19.58
CA THR A 266 -48.33 -11.55 -20.70
C THR A 266 -48.30 -12.45 -21.93
N ASN A 267 -47.14 -12.99 -22.29
CA ASN A 267 -47.00 -13.91 -23.42
C ASN A 267 -47.75 -15.23 -23.19
N ALA A 268 -47.73 -15.77 -21.97
CA ALA A 268 -48.51 -16.94 -21.59
C ALA A 268 -50.02 -16.67 -21.68
N ALA A 269 -50.48 -15.50 -21.22
CA ALA A 269 -51.89 -15.09 -21.33
C ALA A 269 -52.33 -14.96 -22.81
N GLY A 270 -51.55 -14.30 -23.66
CA GLY A 270 -51.83 -14.21 -25.11
C GLY A 270 -51.83 -15.57 -25.82
N SER A 271 -50.94 -16.48 -25.39
CA SER A 271 -50.93 -17.87 -25.87
C SER A 271 -52.20 -18.62 -25.46
N ALA A 272 -52.68 -18.44 -24.23
CA ALA A 272 -53.94 -19.01 -23.74
C ALA A 272 -55.15 -18.45 -24.50
N THR A 273 -55.19 -17.14 -24.81
CA THR A 273 -56.23 -16.55 -25.66
C THR A 273 -56.21 -17.14 -27.08
N THR A 274 -55.02 -17.35 -27.65
CA THR A 274 -54.85 -17.96 -28.98
C THR A 274 -55.31 -19.43 -28.99
N ALA A 275 -55.01 -20.18 -27.93
CA ALA A 275 -55.50 -21.55 -27.76
C ALA A 275 -57.02 -21.61 -27.61
N ALA A 276 -57.63 -20.69 -26.85
CA ALA A 276 -59.08 -20.59 -26.71
C ALA A 276 -59.77 -20.27 -28.06
N GLY A 277 -59.25 -19.30 -28.82
CA GLY A 277 -59.75 -19.01 -30.17
C GLY A 277 -59.60 -20.19 -31.14
N SER A 278 -58.52 -20.96 -31.01
CA SER A 278 -58.30 -22.19 -31.80
C SER A 278 -59.29 -23.30 -31.43
N ALA A 279 -59.67 -23.43 -30.16
CA ALA A 279 -60.71 -24.35 -29.71
C ALA A 279 -62.09 -23.95 -30.29
N THR A 280 -62.48 -22.67 -30.20
CA THR A 280 -63.73 -22.19 -30.80
C THR A 280 -63.77 -22.39 -32.32
N ALA A 281 -62.63 -22.24 -33.01
CA ALA A 281 -62.53 -22.54 -34.44
C ALA A 281 -62.70 -24.04 -34.73
N ALA A 282 -62.15 -24.92 -33.88
CA ALA A 282 -62.34 -26.37 -33.98
C ALA A 282 -63.81 -26.78 -33.74
N ASP A 283 -64.47 -26.23 -32.73
CA ASP A 283 -65.91 -26.45 -32.45
C ASP A 283 -66.77 -26.01 -33.65
N THR A 284 -66.46 -24.83 -34.22
CA THR A 284 -67.14 -24.32 -35.42
C THR A 284 -66.93 -25.25 -36.62
N ALA A 285 -65.72 -25.80 -36.79
CA ALA A 285 -65.40 -26.75 -37.84
C ALA A 285 -66.14 -28.09 -37.65
N ALA A 286 -66.30 -28.55 -36.40
CA ALA A 286 -67.06 -29.76 -36.07
C ALA A 286 -68.56 -29.60 -36.41
N VAL A 287 -69.19 -28.51 -35.98
CA VAL A 287 -70.59 -28.20 -36.36
C VAL A 287 -70.77 -28.11 -37.88
N ALA A 288 -69.80 -27.54 -38.58
CA ALA A 288 -69.80 -27.49 -40.04
C ALA A 288 -69.54 -28.86 -40.70
N ALA A 289 -68.88 -29.80 -40.02
CA ALA A 289 -68.73 -31.19 -40.49
C ALA A 289 -70.04 -31.97 -40.32
N ASP A 290 -70.70 -31.87 -39.16
CA ASP A 290 -72.01 -32.50 -38.90
C ASP A 290 -73.09 -31.99 -39.85
N SER A 291 -73.06 -30.69 -40.18
CA SER A 291 -73.97 -30.09 -41.17
C SER A 291 -73.73 -30.65 -42.58
N ARG A 292 -72.47 -30.92 -42.95
CA ARG A 292 -72.13 -31.56 -44.23
C ARG A 292 -72.49 -33.05 -44.25
N ALA A 293 -72.38 -33.74 -43.11
CA ALA A 293 -72.82 -35.13 -42.99
C ALA A 293 -74.34 -35.26 -43.22
N GLN A 294 -75.14 -34.41 -42.58
CA GLN A 294 -76.60 -34.33 -42.81
C GLN A 294 -76.95 -33.99 -44.27
N ALA A 295 -76.20 -33.06 -44.90
CA ALA A 295 -76.39 -32.74 -46.31
C ALA A 295 -76.03 -33.92 -47.23
N ALA A 296 -75.01 -34.71 -46.90
CA ALA A 296 -74.64 -35.92 -47.62
C ALA A 296 -75.70 -37.03 -47.47
N GLU A 297 -76.27 -37.22 -46.29
CA GLU A 297 -77.37 -38.16 -46.03
C GLU A 297 -78.66 -37.76 -46.76
N THR A 298 -78.98 -36.46 -46.78
CA THR A 298 -80.07 -35.89 -47.59
C THR A 298 -79.84 -36.13 -49.09
N SER A 299 -78.59 -35.99 -49.55
CA SER A 299 -78.20 -36.24 -50.95
C SER A 299 -78.28 -37.73 -51.31
N ALA A 300 -77.87 -38.62 -50.41
CA ALA A 300 -77.99 -40.07 -50.57
C ALA A 300 -79.46 -40.51 -50.64
N THR A 301 -80.31 -39.95 -49.79
CA THR A 301 -81.77 -40.15 -49.81
C THR A 301 -82.38 -39.68 -51.14
N SER A 302 -81.94 -38.52 -51.63
CA SER A 302 -82.39 -37.98 -52.92
C SER A 302 -81.95 -38.85 -54.11
N ALA A 303 -80.72 -39.38 -54.06
CA ALA A 303 -80.20 -40.30 -55.07
C ALA A 303 -80.95 -41.65 -55.07
N ALA A 304 -81.30 -42.19 -53.89
CA ALA A 304 -82.14 -43.39 -53.78
C ALA A 304 -83.55 -43.16 -54.35
N GLY A 305 -84.13 -41.98 -54.12
CA GLY A 305 -85.38 -41.55 -54.76
C GLY A 305 -85.26 -41.48 -56.29
N SER A 306 -84.18 -40.89 -56.81
CA SER A 306 -83.91 -40.82 -58.25
C SER A 306 -83.71 -42.20 -58.88
N ALA A 307 -83.02 -43.12 -58.19
CA ALA A 307 -82.86 -44.50 -58.64
C ALA A 307 -84.20 -45.24 -58.72
N THR A 308 -85.11 -44.99 -57.77
CA THR A 308 -86.48 -45.53 -57.78
C THR A 308 -87.28 -44.98 -58.97
N VAL A 309 -87.18 -43.67 -59.26
CA VAL A 309 -87.80 -43.06 -60.44
C VAL A 309 -87.25 -43.65 -61.74
N ALA A 310 -85.94 -43.87 -61.84
CA ALA A 310 -85.32 -44.49 -63.00
C ALA A 310 -85.78 -45.95 -63.21
N ALA A 311 -85.90 -46.74 -62.13
CA ALA A 311 -86.41 -48.11 -62.19
C ALA A 311 -87.90 -48.16 -62.64
N ASN A 312 -88.72 -47.22 -62.16
CA ASN A 312 -90.10 -47.06 -62.61
C ASN A 312 -90.15 -46.69 -64.10
N ALA A 313 -89.35 -45.72 -64.55
CA ALA A 313 -89.27 -45.32 -65.96
C ALA A 313 -88.82 -46.46 -66.88
N ALA A 314 -87.84 -47.28 -66.46
CA ALA A 314 -87.41 -48.47 -67.20
C ALA A 314 -88.53 -49.53 -67.28
N SER A 315 -89.32 -49.68 -66.22
CA SER A 315 -90.50 -50.56 -66.21
C SER A 315 -91.57 -50.04 -67.19
N THR A 316 -91.86 -48.74 -67.19
CA THR A 316 -92.77 -48.11 -68.16
C THR A 316 -92.29 -48.26 -69.60
N ALA A 317 -90.98 -48.08 -69.86
CA ALA A 317 -90.40 -48.28 -71.18
C ALA A 317 -90.52 -49.74 -71.65
N THR A 318 -90.36 -50.70 -70.74
CA THR A 318 -90.58 -52.14 -71.02
C THR A 318 -92.04 -52.43 -71.39
N THR A 319 -93.00 -51.89 -70.63
CA THR A 319 -94.43 -51.97 -70.97
C THR A 319 -94.73 -51.36 -72.35
N GLN A 320 -94.16 -50.18 -72.64
CA GLN A 320 -94.38 -49.48 -73.90
C GLN A 320 -93.74 -50.22 -75.09
N ALA A 321 -92.60 -50.90 -74.89
CA ALA A 321 -92.01 -51.78 -75.90
C ALA A 321 -92.92 -52.99 -76.20
N GLY A 322 -93.57 -53.57 -75.18
CA GLY A 322 -94.58 -54.62 -75.36
C GLY A 322 -95.81 -54.14 -76.14
N ILE A 323 -96.29 -52.92 -75.87
CA ILE A 323 -97.38 -52.28 -76.64
C ILE A 323 -96.93 -52.04 -78.08
N ALA A 324 -95.73 -51.52 -78.31
CA ALA A 324 -95.19 -51.28 -79.65
C ALA A 324 -95.02 -52.58 -80.45
N ASN A 325 -94.56 -53.66 -79.82
CA ASN A 325 -94.48 -54.99 -80.45
C ASN A 325 -95.88 -55.52 -80.81
N THR A 326 -96.86 -55.34 -79.93
CA THR A 326 -98.27 -55.70 -80.20
C THR A 326 -98.84 -54.92 -81.39
N ALA A 327 -98.54 -53.61 -81.46
CA ALA A 327 -98.93 -52.77 -82.59
C ALA A 327 -98.22 -53.17 -83.90
N ALA A 328 -96.94 -53.58 -83.84
CA ALA A 328 -96.20 -54.09 -84.98
C ALA A 328 -96.79 -55.41 -85.51
N THR A 329 -97.19 -56.33 -84.62
CA THR A 329 -97.91 -57.56 -84.99
C THR A 329 -99.26 -57.23 -85.66
N ALA A 330 -100.01 -56.25 -85.13
CA ALA A 330 -101.26 -55.82 -85.74
C ALA A 330 -101.04 -55.20 -87.13
N ALA A 331 -100.00 -54.37 -87.30
CA ALA A 331 -99.64 -53.77 -88.58
C ALA A 331 -99.16 -54.81 -89.62
N ALA A 332 -98.49 -55.89 -89.17
CA ALA A 332 -98.14 -57.02 -90.02
C ALA A 332 -99.41 -57.74 -90.52
N GLY A 333 -100.38 -58.02 -89.63
CA GLY A 333 -101.68 -58.56 -90.04
C GLY A 333 -102.43 -57.66 -91.03
N SER A 334 -102.40 -56.34 -90.84
CA SER A 334 -102.97 -55.40 -91.83
C SER A 334 -102.19 -55.35 -93.15
N ALA A 335 -100.91 -55.72 -93.18
CA ALA A 335 -100.13 -55.87 -94.40
C ALA A 335 -100.46 -57.19 -95.12
N ASP A 336 -100.73 -58.26 -94.38
CA ASP A 336 -101.26 -59.52 -94.92
C ASP A 336 -102.65 -59.29 -95.53
N ASP A 337 -103.57 -58.61 -94.81
CA ASP A 337 -104.89 -58.19 -95.33
C ASP A 337 -104.78 -57.35 -96.62
N ALA A 338 -103.78 -56.46 -96.68
CA ALA A 338 -103.50 -55.65 -97.87
C ALA A 338 -102.90 -56.47 -99.02
N SER A 339 -102.11 -57.50 -98.73
CA SER A 339 -101.58 -58.46 -99.70
C SER A 339 -102.70 -59.32 -100.29
N ASP A 340 -103.62 -59.83 -99.46
CA ASP A 340 -104.82 -60.56 -99.92
C ASP A 340 -105.75 -59.66 -100.74
N SER A 341 -105.87 -58.38 -100.36
CA SER A 341 -106.58 -57.38 -101.15
C SER A 341 -105.88 -57.09 -102.48
N ALA A 342 -104.56 -57.06 -102.52
CA ALA A 342 -103.77 -56.92 -103.75
C ALA A 342 -103.85 -58.16 -104.65
N ALA A 343 -103.89 -59.37 -104.10
CA ALA A 343 -104.15 -60.61 -104.84
C ALA A 343 -105.58 -60.64 -105.42
N THR A 344 -106.55 -60.12 -104.68
CA THR A 344 -107.94 -59.92 -105.16
C THR A 344 -108.00 -58.86 -106.28
N ALA A 345 -107.22 -57.79 -106.16
CA ALA A 345 -107.06 -56.79 -107.21
C ALA A 345 -106.36 -57.35 -108.44
N GLY A 346 -105.31 -58.16 -108.29
CA GLY A 346 -104.62 -58.87 -109.38
C GLY A 346 -105.54 -59.87 -110.09
N THR A 347 -106.36 -60.61 -109.34
CA THR A 347 -107.43 -61.45 -109.92
C THR A 347 -108.44 -60.61 -110.72
N SER A 348 -108.72 -59.39 -110.27
CA SER A 348 -109.58 -58.43 -110.98
C SER A 348 -108.89 -57.81 -112.20
N GLU A 349 -107.57 -57.64 -112.15
CA GLU A 349 -106.72 -57.23 -113.27
C GLU A 349 -106.64 -58.33 -114.33
N ASP A 350 -106.47 -59.60 -113.96
CA ASP A 350 -106.53 -60.74 -114.89
C ASP A 350 -107.91 -60.83 -115.58
N ASN A 351 -108.99 -60.59 -114.84
CA ASN A 351 -110.34 -60.47 -115.41
C ASN A 351 -110.44 -59.27 -116.38
N ALA A 352 -109.82 -58.13 -116.07
CA ALA A 352 -109.78 -56.94 -116.92
C ALA A 352 -108.86 -57.11 -118.14
N VAL A 353 -107.75 -57.84 -118.01
CA VAL A 353 -106.83 -58.22 -119.10
C VAL A 353 -107.51 -59.24 -120.01
N THR A 354 -108.31 -60.15 -119.48
CA THR A 354 -109.18 -61.04 -120.28
C THR A 354 -110.18 -60.21 -121.08
N ALA A 355 -110.91 -59.30 -120.44
CA ALA A 355 -111.82 -58.38 -121.14
C ALA A 355 -111.10 -57.44 -122.13
N ALA A 356 -109.86 -57.04 -121.85
CA ALA A 356 -109.02 -56.25 -122.74
C ALA A 356 -108.45 -57.08 -123.90
N ALA A 357 -108.25 -58.39 -123.73
CA ALA A 357 -107.88 -59.32 -124.80
C ALA A 357 -109.07 -59.61 -125.71
N ASP A 358 -110.29 -59.71 -125.16
CA ASP A 358 -111.53 -59.71 -125.95
C ASP A 358 -111.67 -58.40 -126.75
N ALA A 359 -111.44 -57.25 -126.09
CA ALA A 359 -111.46 -55.94 -126.74
C ALA A 359 -110.32 -55.76 -127.77
N ASN A 360 -109.13 -56.31 -127.53
CA ASN A 360 -108.00 -56.23 -128.46
C ASN A 360 -108.13 -57.24 -129.61
N SER A 361 -108.87 -58.33 -129.43
CA SER A 361 -109.33 -59.19 -130.52
C SER A 361 -110.28 -58.42 -131.44
N ALA A 362 -111.23 -57.67 -130.86
CA ALA A 362 -112.08 -56.73 -131.60
C ALA A 362 -111.28 -55.57 -132.22
N ALA A 363 -110.27 -55.04 -131.54
CA ALA A 363 -109.40 -53.97 -132.06
C ALA A 363 -108.43 -54.46 -133.13
N THR A 364 -108.01 -55.74 -133.12
CA THR A 364 -107.21 -56.35 -134.19
C THR A 364 -108.06 -56.51 -135.46
N ALA A 365 -109.34 -56.85 -135.33
CA ALA A 365 -110.29 -56.78 -136.45
C ALA A 365 -110.43 -55.33 -137.01
N ALA A 366 -110.31 -54.31 -136.16
CA ALA A 366 -110.29 -52.90 -136.58
C ALA A 366 -108.92 -52.42 -137.13
N ALA A 367 -107.79 -52.86 -136.59
CA ALA A 367 -106.45 -52.45 -137.01
C ALA A 367 -105.99 -53.17 -138.29
N GLY A 368 -106.49 -54.38 -138.54
CA GLY A 368 -106.48 -54.99 -139.87
C GLY A 368 -107.21 -54.13 -140.92
N SER A 369 -108.15 -53.29 -140.48
CA SER A 369 -108.80 -52.27 -141.33
C SER A 369 -108.01 -50.94 -141.42
N ALA A 370 -106.91 -50.75 -140.68
CA ALA A 370 -106.19 -49.47 -140.53
C ALA A 370 -104.71 -49.49 -140.97
N THR A 371 -103.96 -50.60 -140.83
CA THR A 371 -102.61 -50.73 -141.42
C THR A 371 -102.65 -50.61 -142.95
N ALA A 372 -103.84 -50.80 -143.54
CA ALA A 372 -104.18 -50.42 -144.90
C ALA A 372 -103.97 -48.92 -145.25
N ALA A 373 -103.59 -48.04 -144.31
CA ALA A 373 -103.56 -46.58 -144.51
C ALA A 373 -102.22 -45.83 -144.32
N SER A 374 -101.25 -46.32 -143.53
CA SER A 374 -100.15 -45.47 -142.98
C SER A 374 -98.73 -45.71 -143.53
N THR A 375 -98.56 -46.40 -144.66
CA THR A 375 -97.25 -46.54 -145.36
C THR A 375 -96.86 -45.23 -146.09
N SER A 376 -96.87 -44.09 -145.38
CA SER A 376 -97.26 -42.80 -145.97
C SER A 376 -96.46 -41.53 -145.55
N ALA A 377 -95.39 -41.57 -144.72
CA ALA A 377 -94.66 -40.37 -144.21
C ALA A 377 -93.18 -40.62 -143.73
N GLY A 378 -92.43 -39.61 -143.21
CA GLY A 378 -91.16 -39.81 -142.43
C GLY A 378 -89.95 -38.85 -142.66
N HIS A 379 -88.84 -39.11 -141.95
CA HIS A 379 -87.41 -38.72 -142.22
C HIS A 379 -86.96 -37.21 -142.25
N ALA A 380 -86.38 -36.59 -141.18
CA ALA A 380 -86.15 -35.11 -141.18
C ALA A 380 -84.99 -34.37 -140.42
N GLN A 381 -84.23 -34.90 -139.42
CA GLN A 381 -83.68 -34.06 -138.32
C GLN A 381 -82.11 -34.03 -138.12
N ASP A 382 -81.63 -33.24 -137.13
CA ASP A 382 -80.36 -33.31 -136.33
C ASP A 382 -79.10 -32.51 -136.77
N SER A 383 -78.66 -31.43 -136.05
CA SER A 383 -77.28 -30.79 -136.04
C SER A 383 -77.14 -29.45 -135.24
N ALA A 384 -76.21 -29.28 -134.26
CA ALA A 384 -75.83 -27.98 -133.63
C ALA A 384 -74.46 -27.97 -132.82
N ASP A 385 -74.25 -27.03 -131.86
CA ASP A 385 -73.18 -26.95 -130.80
C ASP A 385 -71.68 -26.77 -131.20
N ALA A 386 -70.68 -26.39 -130.36
CA ALA A 386 -70.54 -25.61 -129.08
C ALA A 386 -69.03 -25.18 -128.88
N ALA A 387 -68.63 -24.36 -127.87
CA ALA A 387 -67.23 -23.83 -127.75
C ALA A 387 -66.58 -23.47 -126.36
N ALA A 388 -66.34 -22.19 -126.00
CA ALA A 388 -65.00 -21.57 -126.21
C ALA A 388 -63.89 -21.35 -125.11
N ALA A 389 -64.08 -20.69 -123.95
CA ALA A 389 -63.05 -19.75 -123.40
C ALA A 389 -62.58 -19.90 -121.92
N SER A 390 -61.30 -19.57 -121.58
CA SER A 390 -60.68 -19.49 -120.21
C SER A 390 -59.17 -19.03 -120.19
N ALA A 391 -58.76 -17.79 -119.79
CA ALA A 391 -57.32 -17.39 -119.97
C ALA A 391 -56.59 -16.24 -119.15
N GLN A 392 -57.16 -15.50 -118.17
CA GLN A 392 -56.71 -14.08 -117.93
C GLN A 392 -55.77 -13.69 -116.73
N ASP A 393 -55.66 -14.40 -115.60
CA ASP A 393 -55.44 -13.72 -114.28
C ASP A 393 -54.04 -13.76 -113.58
N ALA A 394 -52.89 -13.84 -114.26
CA ALA A 394 -51.60 -14.22 -113.62
C ALA A 394 -50.53 -13.13 -113.29
N ALA A 395 -50.83 -11.82 -113.19
CA ALA A 395 -49.82 -10.76 -113.40
C ALA A 395 -49.17 -10.00 -112.19
N ASP A 396 -49.81 -9.82 -111.03
CA ASP A 396 -49.65 -8.56 -110.24
C ASP A 396 -48.91 -8.59 -108.85
N THR A 397 -47.75 -9.25 -108.66
CA THR A 397 -47.18 -9.44 -107.28
C THR A 397 -45.68 -9.13 -107.01
N VAL A 398 -44.89 -8.53 -107.92
CA VAL A 398 -43.41 -8.43 -107.77
C VAL A 398 -42.84 -7.01 -107.51
N ALA A 399 -43.25 -6.30 -106.44
CA ALA A 399 -42.80 -4.91 -106.20
C ALA A 399 -42.51 -4.43 -104.74
N SER A 400 -41.21 -4.44 -104.36
CA SER A 400 -40.48 -3.46 -103.48
C SER A 400 -40.32 -3.61 -101.93
N GLY A 401 -39.22 -3.02 -101.38
CA GLY A 401 -38.76 -2.94 -99.96
C GLY A 401 -37.60 -1.91 -99.74
N ILE A 402 -37.16 -1.59 -98.50
CA ILE A 402 -36.47 -0.28 -98.14
C ILE A 402 -35.10 -0.38 -97.35
N PRO A 403 -34.10 0.54 -97.57
CA PRO A 403 -32.76 0.59 -96.89
C PRO A 403 -32.38 1.88 -96.08
N ASN A 404 -31.09 2.03 -95.71
CA ASN A 404 -30.46 2.96 -94.72
C ASN A 404 -30.15 4.44 -95.16
N ALA A 405 -29.63 5.26 -94.21
CA ALA A 405 -29.42 6.71 -94.32
C ALA A 405 -28.16 7.20 -95.05
N GLY A 406 -28.28 8.35 -95.73
CA GLY A 406 -27.18 9.16 -96.28
C GLY A 406 -27.62 10.62 -96.44
N PRO A 407 -26.78 11.54 -96.96
CA PRO A 407 -27.13 12.96 -97.05
C PRO A 407 -28.33 13.31 -97.97
N ALA A 408 -28.93 12.31 -98.65
CA ALA A 408 -30.20 12.43 -99.38
C ALA A 408 -31.27 11.38 -98.96
N GLN A 409 -31.04 10.57 -97.93
CA GLN A 409 -31.94 9.51 -97.44
C GLN A 409 -31.95 9.48 -95.91
N LYS A 410 -33.13 9.50 -95.26
CA LYS A 410 -33.22 9.49 -93.79
C LYS A 410 -33.39 8.07 -93.22
N GLY A 411 -32.55 7.73 -92.25
CA GLY A 411 -32.50 6.51 -91.44
C GLY A 411 -31.64 6.76 -90.19
N GLY A 412 -31.00 5.75 -89.60
CA GLY A 412 -30.26 5.83 -88.33
C GLY A 412 -29.13 6.89 -88.22
N VAL A 413 -28.84 7.34 -86.99
CA VAL A 413 -28.18 8.62 -86.62
C VAL A 413 -26.67 8.51 -86.27
N ARG A 414 -25.93 9.64 -86.37
CA ARG A 414 -24.56 9.86 -85.82
C ARG A 414 -24.44 11.27 -85.18
N LEU A 415 -23.64 11.42 -84.12
CA LEU A 415 -23.40 12.70 -83.40
C LEU A 415 -21.88 13.00 -83.28
N PRO A 416 -21.41 14.25 -83.47
CA PRO A 416 -20.04 14.69 -83.19
C PRO A 416 -19.96 15.66 -81.99
N GLY A 417 -18.89 15.57 -81.19
CA GLY A 417 -18.59 16.54 -80.11
C GLY A 417 -17.08 16.76 -79.96
N ALA A 418 -16.65 18.02 -79.95
CA ALA A 418 -15.25 18.46 -79.90
C ALA A 418 -15.04 19.78 -79.12
N VAL A 419 -16.07 20.40 -78.54
CA VAL A 419 -16.01 21.67 -77.80
C VAL A 419 -16.46 21.48 -76.34
N SER A 420 -15.89 22.23 -75.39
CA SER A 420 -16.35 22.22 -73.99
C SER A 420 -17.83 22.59 -73.90
N GLY A 421 -18.62 21.74 -73.24
CA GLY A 421 -20.10 21.82 -73.22
C GLY A 421 -20.83 20.95 -74.24
N GLU A 422 -20.14 20.27 -75.16
CA GLU A 422 -20.75 19.31 -76.09
C GLU A 422 -20.82 17.88 -75.53
N LEU A 423 -21.82 17.11 -75.98
CA LEU A 423 -21.98 15.69 -75.67
C LEU A 423 -21.16 14.82 -76.64
N GLY A 424 -20.06 14.24 -76.17
CA GLY A 424 -19.28 13.26 -76.92
C GLY A 424 -19.56 11.83 -76.45
N GLY A 425 -19.41 10.84 -77.33
CA GLY A 425 -19.50 9.41 -76.96
C GLY A 425 -20.14 8.51 -78.03
N THR A 426 -20.33 7.24 -77.68
CA THR A 426 -21.03 6.25 -78.51
C THR A 426 -22.46 6.05 -78.04
N TRP A 427 -23.28 5.34 -78.84
CA TRP A 427 -24.70 5.08 -78.57
C TRP A 427 -24.98 4.52 -77.15
N ASP A 428 -24.04 3.76 -76.59
CA ASP A 428 -24.19 3.14 -75.27
C ASP A 428 -23.48 3.90 -74.11
N HIS A 429 -22.69 4.95 -74.36
CA HIS A 429 -22.08 5.81 -73.29
C HIS A 429 -21.60 7.20 -73.80
N PRO A 430 -22.18 8.32 -73.31
CA PRO A 430 -21.69 9.68 -73.52
C PRO A 430 -21.05 10.38 -72.28
N THR A 431 -20.15 11.34 -72.51
CA THR A 431 -19.46 12.18 -71.49
C THR A 431 -19.39 13.67 -71.91
N VAL A 432 -19.05 14.58 -70.97
CA VAL A 432 -19.00 16.05 -71.15
C VAL A 432 -17.70 16.63 -70.58
N THR A 433 -17.12 17.65 -71.23
CA THR A 433 -15.81 18.27 -70.94
C THR A 433 -15.88 19.71 -70.40
N GLY A 434 -15.10 20.01 -69.34
CA GLY A 434 -14.94 21.33 -68.68
C GLY A 434 -15.69 21.45 -67.34
N TRP A 435 -15.12 21.52 -66.11
CA TRP A 435 -13.76 21.69 -65.55
C TRP A 435 -13.32 23.11 -65.07
N ASP A 436 -14.26 23.95 -64.66
CA ASP A 436 -14.06 25.37 -64.30
C ASP A 436 -14.58 25.82 -62.91
N GLN A 437 -14.97 24.91 -62.00
CA GLN A 437 -15.33 25.25 -60.60
C GLN A 437 -14.11 25.44 -59.68
N LYS A 438 -13.24 26.42 -59.95
CA LYS A 438 -12.16 26.85 -59.02
C LYS A 438 -12.06 28.38 -58.94
N ALA A 439 -11.71 28.87 -57.75
CA ALA A 439 -11.70 30.30 -57.43
C ALA A 439 -10.56 31.05 -58.14
N ASP A 440 -10.85 32.28 -58.57
CA ASP A 440 -10.01 33.06 -59.48
C ASP A 440 -9.22 34.17 -58.75
N LEU A 441 -8.00 34.48 -59.22
CA LEU A 441 -7.17 35.56 -58.69
C LEU A 441 -7.15 36.75 -59.68
N VAL A 442 -7.45 37.94 -59.19
CA VAL A 442 -7.36 39.16 -60.02
C VAL A 442 -5.90 39.64 -60.03
N ASP A 443 -5.26 39.63 -61.20
CA ASP A 443 -3.85 39.98 -61.43
C ASP A 443 -2.88 39.39 -60.40
N GLY A 444 -3.10 38.11 -60.06
CA GLY A 444 -2.21 37.33 -59.18
C GLY A 444 -2.26 37.71 -57.69
N ARG A 445 -3.27 38.46 -57.24
CA ARG A 445 -3.49 38.76 -55.82
C ARG A 445 -4.94 38.48 -55.40
N VAL A 446 -5.15 38.23 -54.10
CA VAL A 446 -6.49 38.12 -53.51
C VAL A 446 -7.11 39.52 -53.40
N PRO A 447 -8.37 39.75 -53.82
CA PRO A 447 -9.00 41.07 -53.74
C PRO A 447 -9.07 41.62 -52.32
N SER A 448 -8.64 42.87 -52.13
CA SER A 448 -8.58 43.54 -50.82
C SER A 448 -9.94 43.76 -50.13
N ALA A 449 -11.04 43.56 -50.84
CA ALA A 449 -12.39 43.51 -50.26
C ALA A 449 -12.65 42.29 -49.35
N GLN A 450 -11.73 41.31 -49.33
CA GLN A 450 -11.78 40.13 -48.45
C GLN A 450 -10.82 40.21 -47.26
N LEU A 451 -10.28 41.40 -46.94
CA LEU A 451 -9.40 41.66 -45.79
C LEU A 451 -9.99 42.74 -44.85
N PRO A 452 -10.11 42.51 -43.54
CA PRO A 452 -10.52 43.54 -42.58
C PRO A 452 -9.44 44.63 -42.39
N ALA A 453 -9.86 45.88 -42.17
CA ALA A 453 -8.95 47.01 -42.03
C ALA A 453 -8.44 47.20 -40.58
N LEU A 454 -7.12 47.15 -40.38
CA LEU A 454 -6.44 47.62 -39.18
C LEU A 454 -5.01 48.08 -39.50
N ALA A 455 -4.54 49.16 -38.87
CA ALA A 455 -3.19 49.68 -39.08
C ALA A 455 -2.14 48.68 -38.56
N THR A 456 -1.16 48.33 -39.39
CA THR A 456 -0.13 47.33 -39.06
C THR A 456 1.22 48.03 -38.87
N VAL A 457 1.79 47.87 -37.68
CA VAL A 457 3.14 48.33 -37.31
C VAL A 457 4.18 47.44 -38.00
N GLU A 458 5.05 48.01 -38.82
CA GLU A 458 6.14 47.28 -39.49
C GLU A 458 7.43 47.34 -38.66
N THR A 459 8.25 46.28 -38.71
CA THR A 459 9.46 46.13 -37.88
C THR A 459 10.72 45.99 -38.73
N PHE A 460 11.68 46.89 -38.53
CA PHE A 460 12.90 47.00 -39.32
C PHE A 460 14.13 46.66 -38.46
N VAL A 461 14.99 45.75 -38.94
CA VAL A 461 16.25 45.42 -38.26
C VAL A 461 17.41 46.21 -38.89
N VAL A 462 18.16 46.93 -38.07
CA VAL A 462 19.30 47.77 -38.49
C VAL A 462 20.53 47.49 -37.63
N THR A 463 21.74 47.68 -38.15
CA THR A 463 22.97 47.48 -37.35
C THR A 463 23.56 48.79 -36.84
N THR A 464 23.10 49.95 -37.32
CA THR A 464 23.64 51.26 -36.92
C THR A 464 22.55 52.34 -36.82
N THR A 465 22.82 53.37 -36.01
CA THR A 465 21.92 54.54 -35.85
C THR A 465 21.71 55.28 -37.18
N ALA A 466 22.72 55.37 -38.04
CA ALA A 466 22.61 56.01 -39.36
C ALA A 466 21.62 55.27 -40.28
N GLN A 467 21.62 53.94 -40.27
CA GLN A 467 20.62 53.14 -41.00
C GLN A 467 19.21 53.34 -40.43
N ARG A 468 19.07 53.44 -39.11
CA ARG A 468 17.77 53.70 -38.45
C ARG A 468 17.12 55.01 -38.92
N LEU A 469 17.92 56.08 -39.04
CA LEU A 469 17.44 57.39 -39.47
C LEU A 469 17.21 57.48 -40.99
N ALA A 470 17.72 56.52 -41.77
CA ALA A 470 17.47 56.43 -43.20
C ALA A 470 16.22 55.59 -43.56
N LEU A 471 15.50 55.06 -42.56
CA LEU A 471 14.29 54.26 -42.76
C LEU A 471 13.13 55.12 -43.28
N ASN A 472 12.44 54.66 -44.32
CA ASN A 472 11.22 55.29 -44.83
C ASN A 472 9.99 54.64 -44.19
N VAL A 473 9.62 55.12 -43.00
CA VAL A 473 8.67 54.47 -42.09
C VAL A 473 7.68 55.46 -41.49
N GLN A 474 6.55 54.96 -40.99
CA GLN A 474 5.43 55.75 -40.48
C GLN A 474 5.40 55.80 -38.94
N ARG A 475 4.68 56.78 -38.38
CA ARG A 475 4.50 56.90 -36.92
C ARG A 475 3.80 55.63 -36.40
N GLY A 476 4.47 54.91 -35.51
CA GLY A 476 4.06 53.61 -34.98
C GLY A 476 5.02 52.47 -35.34
N ASP A 477 5.82 52.61 -36.41
CA ASP A 477 6.76 51.58 -36.85
C ASP A 477 7.95 51.42 -35.89
N VAL A 478 8.49 50.19 -35.84
CA VAL A 478 9.50 49.77 -34.86
C VAL A 478 10.84 49.48 -35.55
N ALA A 479 11.94 50.01 -35.02
CA ALA A 479 13.30 49.67 -35.42
C ALA A 479 14.04 48.92 -34.32
N ILE A 480 14.55 47.73 -34.65
CA ILE A 480 15.41 46.91 -33.79
C ILE A 480 16.87 47.15 -34.22
N GLN A 481 17.61 47.90 -33.42
CA GLN A 481 19.04 48.14 -33.66
C GLN A 481 19.87 47.08 -32.94
N THR A 482 20.59 46.24 -33.70
CA THR A 482 21.35 45.09 -33.17
C THR A 482 22.84 45.39 -32.92
N GLY A 483 23.41 46.38 -33.61
CA GLY A 483 24.80 46.81 -33.45
C GLY A 483 24.98 48.00 -32.52
N ASN A 484 26.22 48.17 -32.05
CA ASN A 484 26.65 49.29 -31.20
C ASN A 484 27.20 50.46 -32.03
N PRO A 485 27.18 51.70 -31.50
CA PRO A 485 26.54 52.12 -30.25
C PRO A 485 25.00 52.09 -30.34
N ASP A 486 24.34 52.22 -29.19
CA ASP A 486 22.87 52.37 -29.05
C ASP A 486 21.98 51.17 -29.45
N ARG A 487 22.47 49.94 -29.27
CA ARG A 487 21.67 48.70 -29.41
C ARG A 487 20.36 48.76 -28.59
N GLY A 488 19.23 48.48 -29.21
CA GLY A 488 17.91 48.52 -28.57
C GLY A 488 16.74 48.59 -29.55
N THR A 489 15.52 48.57 -29.01
CA THR A 489 14.27 48.68 -29.78
C THR A 489 13.68 50.08 -29.65
N TYR A 490 13.34 50.68 -30.80
CA TYR A 490 12.84 52.04 -30.93
C TYR A 490 11.51 52.04 -31.67
N ILE A 491 10.60 52.95 -31.33
CA ILE A 491 9.34 53.18 -32.06
C ILE A 491 9.30 54.63 -32.56
N LEU A 492 8.92 54.86 -33.81
CA LEU A 492 8.77 56.21 -34.34
C LEU A 492 7.49 56.85 -33.78
N GLN A 493 7.65 57.90 -32.98
CA GLN A 493 6.55 58.66 -32.36
C GLN A 493 6.36 60.06 -32.96
N GLY A 494 7.38 60.60 -33.64
CA GLY A 494 7.30 61.88 -34.35
C GLY A 494 6.72 61.79 -35.75
N GLU A 495 7.10 62.71 -36.64
CA GLU A 495 6.61 62.77 -38.05
C GLU A 495 7.73 62.55 -39.07
N ASN A 496 8.99 62.61 -38.65
CA ASN A 496 10.13 62.52 -39.55
C ASN A 496 11.13 61.44 -39.08
N PRO A 497 11.22 60.28 -39.76
CA PRO A 497 12.14 59.21 -39.35
C PRO A 497 13.63 59.59 -39.44
N ALA A 498 13.99 60.65 -40.18
CA ALA A 498 15.36 61.17 -40.22
C ALA A 498 15.78 61.90 -38.94
N VAL A 499 14.85 62.22 -38.04
CA VAL A 499 15.10 62.97 -36.81
C VAL A 499 15.23 62.01 -35.63
N ALA A 500 16.40 61.99 -34.99
CA ALA A 500 16.69 61.02 -33.93
C ALA A 500 15.80 61.17 -32.68
N THR A 501 15.27 62.37 -32.41
CA THR A 501 14.34 62.63 -31.30
C THR A 501 12.90 62.17 -31.58
N ASP A 502 12.55 61.91 -32.84
CA ASP A 502 11.23 61.38 -33.22
C ASP A 502 11.13 59.86 -32.90
N TRP A 503 12.26 59.21 -32.59
CA TRP A 503 12.36 57.80 -32.20
C TRP A 503 12.43 57.64 -30.67
N ALA A 504 11.40 57.06 -30.06
CA ALA A 504 11.39 56.74 -28.64
C ALA A 504 11.99 55.35 -28.38
N ARG A 505 12.95 55.23 -27.45
CA ARG A 505 13.52 53.93 -27.04
C ARG A 505 12.62 53.27 -26.00
N LEU A 506 12.24 52.03 -26.25
CA LEU A 506 11.54 51.18 -25.28
C LEU A 506 12.59 50.58 -24.32
N ALA A 507 12.66 51.11 -23.09
CA ALA A 507 13.65 50.73 -22.09
C ALA A 507 13.00 50.22 -20.80
N PHE A 508 13.54 49.12 -20.27
CA PHE A 508 13.32 48.64 -18.91
C PHE A 508 14.54 49.05 -18.03
N PRO A 509 14.36 49.44 -16.76
CA PRO A 509 15.49 49.76 -15.87
C PRO A 509 15.90 48.61 -14.95
N ASP A 510 17.21 48.33 -14.90
CA ASP A 510 17.82 47.18 -14.21
C ASP A 510 18.63 47.61 -12.95
N GLY A 511 18.74 46.74 -11.94
CA GLY A 511 19.63 46.90 -10.77
C GLY A 511 20.91 46.03 -10.86
N ALA A 512 21.70 45.72 -9.83
CA ALA A 512 21.84 46.25 -8.46
C ALA A 512 23.23 45.91 -7.83
N ILE A 513 24.19 45.35 -8.57
CA ILE A 513 25.44 44.72 -8.05
C ILE A 513 26.67 45.50 -8.55
N ARG A 514 27.71 45.65 -7.69
CA ARG A 514 28.93 46.44 -7.99
C ARG A 514 30.26 45.66 -8.05
N SER A 515 30.33 44.41 -7.57
CA SER A 515 31.53 43.55 -7.63
C SER A 515 31.25 42.12 -7.14
N VAL A 516 32.03 41.12 -7.58
CA VAL A 516 32.00 39.75 -7.02
C VAL A 516 33.43 39.27 -6.72
N ASN A 517 33.67 38.84 -5.47
CA ASN A 517 34.96 38.31 -4.99
C ASN A 517 36.22 39.14 -5.37
N GLY A 518 36.09 40.48 -5.42
CA GLY A 518 37.17 41.39 -5.80
C GLY A 518 37.29 41.72 -7.30
N TYR A 519 36.46 41.13 -8.16
CA TYR A 519 36.40 41.42 -9.59
C TYR A 519 35.27 42.40 -9.93
N PHE A 520 35.53 43.30 -10.90
CA PHE A 520 34.73 44.49 -11.22
C PHE A 520 34.34 44.62 -12.70
N ASP A 521 34.69 43.64 -13.54
CA ASP A 521 34.38 43.61 -14.97
C ASP A 521 32.94 43.09 -15.23
N PRO A 522 32.23 43.51 -16.29
CA PRO A 522 31.01 42.82 -16.73
C PRO A 522 31.22 41.33 -17.05
N ASP A 523 32.42 40.92 -17.49
CA ASP A 523 32.77 39.52 -17.76
C ASP A 523 33.69 38.94 -16.67
N ILE A 524 33.12 38.54 -15.54
CA ILE A 524 33.86 37.93 -14.41
C ILE A 524 34.19 36.45 -14.69
N ILE A 525 35.47 36.12 -14.76
CA ILE A 525 35.98 34.74 -14.89
C ILE A 525 36.60 34.30 -13.56
N LEU A 526 36.08 33.20 -12.98
CA LEU A 526 36.54 32.62 -11.70
C LEU A 526 37.07 31.19 -11.92
N VAL A 527 38.11 30.81 -11.16
CA VAL A 527 38.60 29.43 -11.07
C VAL A 527 38.31 28.82 -9.68
N LYS A 528 38.26 27.48 -9.58
CA LYS A 528 37.94 26.78 -8.31
C LYS A 528 38.83 27.15 -7.11
N GLY A 529 40.04 27.65 -7.36
CA GLY A 529 40.96 28.14 -6.34
C GLY A 529 40.49 29.42 -5.63
N ASP A 530 39.78 30.30 -6.35
CA ASP A 530 39.44 31.67 -5.89
C ASP A 530 38.44 31.67 -4.70
N VAL A 531 37.84 30.52 -4.42
CA VAL A 531 36.87 30.28 -3.33
C VAL A 531 37.32 29.16 -2.39
N GLY A 532 38.60 28.77 -2.43
CA GLY A 532 39.17 27.77 -1.52
C GLY A 532 38.82 26.30 -1.86
N LEU A 533 38.20 26.04 -3.00
CA LEU A 533 37.72 24.71 -3.42
C LEU A 533 38.76 23.93 -4.25
N GLY A 534 40.03 24.00 -3.85
CA GLY A 534 41.16 23.42 -4.60
C GLY A 534 41.04 21.92 -4.88
N ASN A 535 40.39 21.17 -3.98
CA ASN A 535 40.19 19.71 -4.09
C ASN A 535 38.83 19.32 -4.70
N VAL A 536 38.01 20.29 -5.14
CA VAL A 536 36.72 20.03 -5.79
C VAL A 536 36.92 20.03 -7.29
N ASP A 537 36.89 18.84 -7.91
CA ASP A 537 36.81 18.74 -9.36
C ASP A 537 35.38 19.01 -9.83
N ASN A 538 35.23 19.75 -10.92
CA ASN A 538 33.94 19.98 -11.58
C ASN A 538 33.54 18.77 -12.45
N THR A 539 33.60 17.60 -11.83
CA THR A 539 33.17 16.33 -12.42
C THR A 539 31.65 16.33 -12.48
N SER A 540 31.10 16.24 -13.69
CA SER A 540 29.65 16.14 -13.90
C SER A 540 29.06 14.99 -13.08
N ASP A 541 27.80 15.08 -12.65
CA ASP A 541 27.18 14.07 -11.79
C ASP A 541 27.28 12.65 -12.36
N ALA A 542 27.25 12.50 -13.69
CA ALA A 542 27.41 11.24 -14.40
C ALA A 542 28.83 10.63 -14.34
N ALA A 543 29.86 11.44 -14.08
CA ALA A 543 31.26 11.01 -14.03
C ALA A 543 31.82 10.89 -12.60
N LYS A 544 31.01 11.18 -11.57
CA LYS A 544 31.42 11.04 -10.16
C LYS A 544 31.60 9.55 -9.81
N PRO A 545 32.71 9.15 -9.18
CA PRO A 545 32.92 7.75 -8.82
C PRO A 545 31.94 7.31 -7.73
N VAL A 546 31.20 6.23 -7.99
CA VAL A 546 30.44 5.51 -6.96
C VAL A 546 31.40 4.76 -6.03
N SER A 547 31.10 4.75 -4.73
CA SER A 547 31.94 4.03 -3.76
C SER A 547 31.95 2.52 -4.05
N THR A 548 33.05 1.83 -3.75
CA THR A 548 33.15 0.36 -3.96
C THR A 548 32.06 -0.41 -3.21
N ALA A 549 31.62 0.08 -2.04
CA ALA A 549 30.50 -0.49 -1.30
C ALA A 549 29.15 -0.29 -2.04
N THR A 550 28.92 0.90 -2.59
CA THR A 550 27.74 1.20 -3.43
C THR A 550 27.73 0.37 -4.70
N ALA A 551 28.87 0.26 -5.39
CA ALA A 551 29.01 -0.54 -6.61
C ALA A 551 28.78 -2.04 -6.35
N THR A 552 29.34 -2.58 -5.26
CA THR A 552 29.11 -3.97 -4.83
C THR A 552 27.64 -4.21 -4.48
N ALA A 553 27.00 -3.28 -3.76
CA ALA A 553 25.58 -3.38 -3.42
C ALA A 553 24.66 -3.28 -4.66
N LEU A 554 25.06 -2.50 -5.67
CA LEU A 554 24.34 -2.36 -6.94
C LEU A 554 24.46 -3.63 -7.79
N ALA A 555 25.65 -4.23 -7.86
CA ALA A 555 25.89 -5.52 -8.53
C ALA A 555 25.12 -6.71 -7.90
N GLY A 556 24.61 -6.55 -6.66
CA GLY A 556 23.72 -7.50 -6.02
C GLY A 556 22.22 -7.32 -6.33
N LYS A 557 21.84 -6.28 -7.10
CA LYS A 557 20.46 -6.07 -7.56
C LYS A 557 20.20 -6.86 -8.85
N ALA A 558 18.94 -7.22 -9.08
CA ALA A 558 18.52 -7.75 -10.38
C ALA A 558 18.46 -6.62 -11.40
N ASP A 559 18.93 -6.88 -12.62
CA ASP A 559 18.86 -5.93 -13.72
C ASP A 559 17.40 -5.62 -14.12
N LYS A 560 17.17 -4.40 -14.62
CA LYS A 560 15.87 -4.02 -15.16
C LYS A 560 15.66 -4.75 -16.51
N PRO A 561 14.54 -5.46 -16.70
CA PRO A 561 14.30 -6.19 -17.95
C PRO A 561 14.29 -5.26 -19.17
N ALA A 562 14.90 -5.71 -20.27
CA ALA A 562 15.06 -4.93 -21.50
C ALA A 562 13.75 -4.53 -22.20
N ASN A 563 12.61 -5.14 -21.85
CA ASN A 563 11.29 -4.80 -22.36
C ASN A 563 10.18 -5.11 -21.34
N ASN A 564 9.00 -4.51 -21.53
CA ASN A 564 7.88 -4.62 -20.59
C ASN A 564 7.27 -6.03 -20.49
N THR A 565 7.61 -6.95 -21.39
CA THR A 565 7.12 -8.35 -21.42
C THR A 565 8.14 -9.34 -20.86
N ARG A 566 9.09 -8.87 -20.04
CA ARG A 566 10.08 -9.69 -19.35
C ARG A 566 10.08 -9.48 -17.85
N ILE A 567 10.30 -10.57 -17.11
CA ILE A 567 10.49 -10.57 -15.65
C ILE A 567 11.88 -11.10 -15.30
N PRO A 568 12.57 -10.50 -14.32
CA PRO A 568 13.78 -11.08 -13.76
C PRO A 568 13.41 -12.29 -12.89
N ALA A 569 14.03 -13.43 -13.16
CA ALA A 569 13.87 -14.67 -12.41
C ALA A 569 15.26 -15.26 -12.09
N ARG A 570 15.30 -16.27 -11.22
CA ARG A 570 16.49 -17.12 -11.06
C ARG A 570 16.27 -18.45 -11.76
N ASP A 571 17.29 -18.96 -12.44
CA ASP A 571 17.28 -20.31 -12.98
C ASP A 571 17.62 -21.36 -11.89
N GLY A 572 17.66 -22.64 -12.28
CA GLY A 572 18.02 -23.74 -11.38
C GLY A 572 19.48 -23.73 -10.87
N SER A 573 20.34 -22.87 -11.43
CA SER A 573 21.71 -22.61 -10.94
C SER A 573 21.78 -21.39 -10.00
N GLY A 574 20.68 -20.65 -9.86
CA GLY A 574 20.58 -19.43 -9.06
C GLY A 574 21.01 -18.16 -9.82
N ALA A 575 21.42 -18.27 -11.09
CA ALA A 575 21.79 -17.13 -11.92
C ALA A 575 20.55 -16.29 -12.28
N MET A 576 20.72 -14.96 -12.39
CA MET A 576 19.64 -14.08 -12.85
C MET A 576 19.43 -14.27 -14.35
N VAL A 577 18.19 -14.53 -14.73
CA VAL A 577 17.74 -14.71 -16.12
C VAL A 577 16.48 -13.89 -16.36
N GLU A 578 16.39 -13.25 -17.53
CA GLU A 578 15.15 -12.62 -17.97
C GLU A 578 14.24 -13.65 -18.67
N LEU A 579 13.10 -13.97 -18.06
CA LEU A 579 12.05 -14.76 -18.70
C LEU A 579 11.07 -13.83 -19.41
N ALA A 580 10.87 -14.07 -20.71
CA ALA A 580 9.75 -13.47 -21.44
C ALA A 580 8.46 -14.08 -20.92
N TYR A 581 7.47 -13.26 -20.54
CA TYR A 581 6.15 -13.71 -20.10
C TYR A 581 5.07 -13.33 -21.11
N SER A 582 4.05 -14.18 -21.25
CA SER A 582 2.89 -13.95 -22.11
C SER A 582 1.59 -14.04 -21.33
N GLY A 583 0.58 -13.25 -21.73
CA GLY A 583 -0.82 -13.49 -21.37
C GLY A 583 -1.49 -14.55 -22.26
N SER A 584 -0.87 -14.88 -23.40
CA SER A 584 -1.24 -15.96 -24.30
C SER A 584 -0.69 -17.31 -23.84
N ALA A 585 -1.39 -18.40 -24.13
CA ALA A 585 -1.02 -19.76 -23.71
C ALA A 585 0.28 -20.22 -24.36
N GLY A 586 1.33 -20.31 -23.54
CA GLY A 586 2.63 -20.86 -23.88
C GLY A 586 3.40 -21.27 -22.63
N ALA A 587 4.60 -21.82 -22.82
CA ALA A 587 5.43 -22.34 -21.73
C ALA A 587 5.79 -21.30 -20.65
N ASN A 588 5.70 -20.00 -20.97
CA ASN A 588 6.01 -18.89 -20.07
C ASN A 588 4.77 -18.02 -19.75
N THR A 589 3.59 -18.62 -19.68
CA THR A 589 2.37 -17.88 -19.32
C THR A 589 2.45 -17.40 -17.87
N VAL A 590 2.35 -16.10 -17.64
CA VAL A 590 2.23 -15.52 -16.29
C VAL A 590 0.85 -14.86 -16.19
N PRO A 591 0.04 -15.15 -15.15
CA PRO A 591 -1.28 -14.53 -15.01
C PRO A 591 -1.19 -13.01 -14.93
N ILE A 592 -1.70 -12.32 -15.96
CA ILE A 592 -1.77 -10.85 -16.01
C ILE A 592 -3.17 -10.44 -15.57
N ARG A 593 -3.29 -9.34 -14.80
CA ARG A 593 -4.60 -8.72 -14.56
C ARG A 593 -5.03 -7.91 -15.80
N ASP A 594 -6.26 -8.13 -16.25
CA ASP A 594 -6.92 -7.26 -17.23
C ASP A 594 -7.26 -5.88 -16.60
N ALA A 595 -7.78 -4.95 -17.41
CA ALA A 595 -8.21 -3.63 -16.95
C ALA A 595 -9.38 -3.67 -15.93
N SER A 596 -10.01 -4.82 -15.71
CA SER A 596 -11.02 -5.09 -14.67
C SER A 596 -10.46 -5.86 -13.47
N GLY A 597 -9.14 -6.05 -13.39
CA GLY A 597 -8.48 -6.78 -12.31
C GLY A 597 -8.55 -8.31 -12.39
N ARG A 598 -9.13 -8.90 -13.44
CA ARG A 598 -9.25 -10.37 -13.60
C ARG A 598 -7.93 -10.96 -14.08
N LEU A 599 -7.52 -12.09 -13.50
CA LEU A 599 -6.38 -12.85 -14.00
C LEU A 599 -6.78 -13.60 -15.27
N THR A 600 -6.15 -13.29 -16.40
CA THR A 600 -6.34 -14.03 -17.65
C THR A 600 -5.27 -15.12 -17.79
N ALA A 601 -5.74 -16.31 -18.12
CA ALA A 601 -4.94 -17.40 -18.65
C ALA A 601 -5.64 -17.88 -19.92
N ALA A 602 -4.88 -18.44 -20.85
CA ALA A 602 -5.40 -19.09 -22.03
C ALA A 602 -5.29 -20.61 -21.89
N ASP A 603 -5.98 -21.31 -22.79
CA ASP A 603 -6.36 -22.70 -22.62
C ASP A 603 -5.19 -23.67 -22.40
N GLY A 604 -5.26 -24.44 -21.30
CA GLY A 604 -4.27 -25.43 -20.93
C GLY A 604 -4.24 -26.62 -21.89
N THR A 605 -3.04 -26.98 -22.36
CA THR A 605 -2.78 -28.06 -23.32
C THR A 605 -2.13 -29.30 -22.71
N GLY A 606 -1.70 -29.24 -21.46
CA GLY A 606 -1.07 -30.35 -20.72
C GLY A 606 -1.67 -30.49 -19.31
N ALA A 607 -1.57 -31.69 -18.73
CA ALA A 607 -2.23 -32.03 -17.46
C ALA A 607 -1.77 -31.21 -16.24
N SER A 608 -0.61 -30.55 -16.31
CA SER A 608 -0.08 -29.65 -15.28
C SER A 608 -0.42 -28.17 -15.50
N HIS A 609 -1.15 -27.82 -16.56
CA HIS A 609 -1.52 -26.44 -16.86
C HIS A 609 -2.77 -26.03 -16.06
N VAL A 610 -2.92 -24.73 -15.79
CA VAL A 610 -4.16 -24.21 -15.22
C VAL A 610 -5.27 -24.26 -16.28
N ALA A 611 -6.43 -24.83 -15.93
CA ALA A 611 -7.60 -24.85 -16.81
C ALA A 611 -8.32 -23.49 -16.76
N THR A 612 -8.76 -22.98 -17.91
CA THR A 612 -9.58 -21.76 -17.95
C THR A 612 -11.03 -22.08 -17.62
N LYS A 613 -11.79 -21.08 -17.13
CA LYS A 613 -13.24 -21.26 -16.93
C LYS A 613 -13.93 -21.63 -18.24
N GLY A 614 -13.49 -21.07 -19.37
CA GLY A 614 -14.02 -21.39 -20.71
C GLY A 614 -13.85 -22.86 -21.08
N GLN A 615 -12.67 -23.45 -20.83
CA GLN A 615 -12.45 -24.88 -21.02
C GLN A 615 -13.37 -25.73 -20.13
N LEU A 616 -13.47 -25.38 -18.85
CA LEU A 616 -14.32 -26.12 -17.90
C LEU A 616 -15.81 -26.04 -18.27
N ASP A 617 -16.29 -24.84 -18.63
CA ASP A 617 -17.65 -24.62 -19.11
C ASP A 617 -17.93 -25.39 -20.41
N ALA A 618 -16.96 -25.46 -21.32
CA ALA A 618 -17.10 -26.21 -22.58
C ALA A 618 -17.14 -27.73 -22.35
N LEU A 619 -16.31 -28.26 -21.43
CA LEU A 619 -16.33 -29.67 -21.03
C LEU A 619 -17.63 -30.06 -20.29
N LEU A 620 -18.21 -29.11 -19.54
CA LEU A 620 -19.48 -29.28 -18.82
C LEU A 620 -20.71 -28.82 -19.63
N ALA A 621 -20.55 -28.45 -20.90
CA ALA A 621 -21.62 -27.84 -21.68
C ALA A 621 -22.81 -28.81 -21.92
N PRO A 622 -24.06 -28.31 -22.02
CA PRO A 622 -25.24 -29.16 -22.20
C PRO A 622 -25.14 -30.07 -23.43
N GLY A 623 -24.96 -31.38 -23.19
CA GLY A 623 -24.85 -32.40 -24.25
C GLY A 623 -23.44 -32.90 -24.54
N VAL A 624 -22.39 -32.26 -23.99
CA VAL A 624 -21.00 -32.76 -24.06
C VAL A 624 -20.82 -33.98 -23.17
N ILE A 625 -21.47 -34.00 -22.00
CA ILE A 625 -21.63 -35.21 -21.18
C ILE A 625 -22.59 -36.18 -21.87
N THR A 626 -22.04 -36.96 -22.81
CA THR A 626 -22.72 -38.05 -23.51
C THR A 626 -22.83 -39.30 -22.64
N THR A 627 -23.66 -40.26 -23.05
CA THR A 627 -23.77 -41.57 -22.37
C THR A 627 -22.44 -42.31 -22.28
N THR A 628 -21.47 -42.07 -23.18
CA THR A 628 -20.14 -42.70 -23.11
C THR A 628 -19.33 -42.25 -21.89
N HIS A 629 -19.45 -40.99 -21.48
CA HIS A 629 -18.83 -40.48 -20.24
C HIS A 629 -19.51 -41.01 -18.97
N ILE A 630 -20.69 -41.62 -19.11
CA ILE A 630 -21.44 -42.28 -18.02
C ILE A 630 -21.20 -43.80 -18.06
N LEU A 631 -20.80 -44.36 -19.22
CA LEU A 631 -20.68 -45.80 -19.45
C LEU A 631 -19.38 -46.42 -18.90
N ASP A 632 -18.36 -45.59 -18.64
CA ASP A 632 -17.04 -45.98 -18.14
C ASP A 632 -16.99 -46.18 -16.61
N GLY A 633 -18.09 -45.91 -15.89
CA GLY A 633 -18.12 -46.00 -14.42
C GLY A 633 -17.30 -44.90 -13.72
N THR A 634 -16.86 -43.88 -14.47
CA THR A 634 -16.19 -42.67 -13.98
C THR A 634 -17.13 -41.70 -13.25
N ILE A 635 -18.45 -41.94 -13.31
CA ILE A 635 -19.47 -41.31 -12.47
C ILE A 635 -20.15 -42.43 -11.68
N VAL A 636 -19.86 -42.51 -10.39
CA VAL A 636 -20.47 -43.47 -9.45
C VAL A 636 -21.63 -42.82 -8.66
N ASP A 637 -22.37 -43.62 -7.89
CA ASP A 637 -23.48 -43.13 -7.05
C ASP A 637 -23.08 -42.00 -6.06
N ALA A 638 -21.79 -41.86 -5.73
CA ALA A 638 -21.28 -40.77 -4.90
C ALA A 638 -21.12 -39.43 -5.65
N ASP A 639 -20.97 -39.47 -6.98
CA ASP A 639 -20.78 -38.29 -7.84
C ASP A 639 -22.11 -37.66 -8.27
N ILE A 640 -23.21 -38.42 -8.15
CA ILE A 640 -24.56 -37.97 -8.43
C ILE A 640 -25.28 -37.70 -7.11
N SER A 641 -25.59 -36.43 -6.84
CA SER A 641 -26.38 -36.08 -5.65
C SER A 641 -27.71 -36.86 -5.63
N GLY A 642 -28.09 -37.41 -4.47
CA GLY A 642 -29.38 -38.11 -4.31
C GLY A 642 -30.63 -37.26 -4.54
N THR A 643 -30.48 -35.95 -4.77
CA THR A 643 -31.56 -35.02 -5.19
C THR A 643 -31.49 -34.63 -6.67
N ALA A 644 -30.49 -35.09 -7.42
CA ALA A 644 -30.31 -34.74 -8.84
C ALA A 644 -31.29 -35.50 -9.73
N ALA A 645 -32.26 -34.79 -10.31
CA ALA A 645 -33.19 -35.34 -11.28
C ALA A 645 -32.50 -35.57 -12.65
N ILE A 646 -32.16 -36.82 -12.95
CA ILE A 646 -31.70 -37.20 -14.30
C ILE A 646 -32.92 -37.18 -15.24
N ALA A 647 -32.98 -36.19 -16.13
CA ALA A 647 -34.06 -36.07 -17.10
C ALA A 647 -34.11 -37.31 -18.02
N LYS A 648 -35.30 -37.88 -18.25
CA LYS A 648 -35.49 -39.11 -19.06
C LYS A 648 -34.80 -39.04 -20.43
N ALA A 649 -34.80 -37.87 -21.07
CA ALA A 649 -34.15 -37.62 -22.36
C ALA A 649 -32.61 -37.77 -22.36
N LYS A 650 -31.96 -37.79 -21.18
CA LYS A 650 -30.51 -38.02 -21.02
C LYS A 650 -30.14 -39.51 -20.88
N LEU A 651 -31.12 -40.39 -20.65
CA LEU A 651 -30.92 -41.84 -20.65
C LEU A 651 -30.90 -42.36 -22.09
N ALA A 652 -30.14 -43.43 -22.35
CA ALA A 652 -30.14 -44.10 -23.65
C ALA A 652 -31.55 -44.57 -24.05
N ALA A 653 -31.91 -44.44 -25.34
CA ALA A 653 -33.27 -44.73 -25.82
C ALA A 653 -33.74 -46.17 -25.51
N ALA A 654 -32.83 -47.14 -25.51
CA ALA A 654 -33.12 -48.51 -25.10
C ALA A 654 -33.55 -48.61 -23.62
N VAL A 655 -32.89 -47.87 -22.71
CA VAL A 655 -33.23 -47.82 -21.28
C VAL A 655 -34.56 -47.12 -21.08
N GLN A 656 -34.81 -45.99 -21.78
CA GLN A 656 -36.11 -45.31 -21.75
C GLN A 656 -37.26 -46.23 -22.20
N THR A 657 -36.99 -47.09 -23.21
CA THR A 657 -37.95 -48.07 -23.72
C THR A 657 -38.19 -49.20 -22.72
N SER A 658 -37.14 -49.75 -22.11
CA SER A 658 -37.26 -50.79 -21.09
C SER A 658 -38.00 -50.32 -19.84
N LEU A 659 -37.72 -49.10 -19.37
CA LEU A 659 -38.45 -48.48 -18.26
C LEU A 659 -39.94 -48.28 -18.59
N GLY A 660 -40.25 -47.78 -19.79
CA GLY A 660 -41.65 -47.65 -20.25
C GLY A 660 -42.37 -49.00 -20.35
N LYS A 661 -41.69 -50.05 -20.82
CA LYS A 661 -42.23 -51.42 -20.84
C LYS A 661 -42.46 -51.99 -19.45
N ALA A 662 -41.55 -51.74 -18.50
CA ALA A 662 -41.68 -52.20 -17.12
C ALA A 662 -42.85 -51.51 -16.39
N ASP A 663 -42.99 -50.20 -16.56
CA ASP A 663 -44.11 -49.41 -16.01
C ASP A 663 -45.45 -49.89 -16.58
N THR A 664 -45.54 -50.04 -17.90
CA THR A 664 -46.74 -50.59 -18.58
C THR A 664 -47.08 -52.00 -18.07
N ALA A 665 -46.07 -52.86 -17.91
CA ALA A 665 -46.26 -54.23 -17.42
C ALA A 665 -46.83 -54.25 -15.99
N LEU A 666 -46.28 -53.42 -15.08
CA LEU A 666 -46.74 -53.32 -13.69
C LEU A 666 -48.17 -52.77 -13.59
N GLN A 667 -48.54 -51.79 -14.41
CA GLN A 667 -49.91 -51.25 -14.46
C GLN A 667 -50.92 -52.22 -15.08
N SER A 668 -50.48 -53.22 -15.85
CA SER A 668 -51.34 -54.18 -16.57
C SER A 668 -51.67 -55.48 -15.81
N VAL A 669 -51.26 -55.61 -14.54
CA VAL A 669 -51.44 -56.86 -13.77
C VAL A 669 -52.90 -57.05 -13.34
N VAL A 670 -53.67 -57.75 -14.17
CA VAL A 670 -55.04 -58.18 -13.86
C VAL A 670 -55.00 -59.37 -12.89
N ILE A 671 -55.53 -59.19 -11.67
CA ILE A 671 -55.61 -60.25 -10.64
C ILE A 671 -56.99 -60.91 -10.72
N PRO A 672 -57.11 -62.22 -11.02
CA PRO A 672 -58.40 -62.93 -11.01
C PRO A 672 -59.03 -63.00 -9.62
N ALA A 673 -60.36 -62.92 -9.57
CA ALA A 673 -61.15 -62.88 -8.34
C ALA A 673 -62.48 -63.63 -8.49
N ASP A 674 -62.45 -64.83 -9.08
CA ASP A 674 -63.63 -65.64 -9.37
C ASP A 674 -64.35 -66.10 -8.08
N ILE A 675 -65.68 -66.05 -8.07
CA ILE A 675 -66.53 -66.35 -6.90
C ILE A 675 -67.62 -67.35 -7.31
N SER A 676 -67.71 -68.50 -6.63
CA SER A 676 -68.86 -69.41 -6.74
C SER A 676 -69.74 -69.29 -5.50
N MET A 677 -71.03 -69.02 -5.67
CA MET A 677 -71.98 -68.89 -4.57
C MET A 677 -73.21 -69.80 -4.77
N ILE A 678 -73.42 -70.70 -3.80
CA ILE A 678 -74.61 -71.55 -3.75
C ILE A 678 -75.75 -70.72 -3.17
N ALA A 679 -76.82 -70.58 -3.94
CA ALA A 679 -78.02 -69.83 -3.60
C ALA A 679 -79.13 -70.73 -3.05
N VAL A 680 -79.24 -71.97 -3.56
CA VAL A 680 -80.21 -72.97 -3.11
C VAL A 680 -79.49 -74.31 -2.96
N GLY A 681 -79.71 -74.99 -1.83
CA GLY A 681 -79.08 -76.26 -1.48
C GLY A 681 -79.51 -77.42 -2.37
N LYS A 682 -78.72 -78.51 -2.35
CA LYS A 682 -78.92 -79.68 -3.23
C LYS A 682 -80.29 -80.37 -3.07
N ASP A 683 -80.88 -80.30 -1.87
CA ASP A 683 -82.14 -80.99 -1.55
C ASP A 683 -83.35 -80.05 -1.56
N THR A 684 -83.12 -78.74 -1.60
CA THR A 684 -84.17 -77.69 -1.57
C THR A 684 -84.72 -77.43 -2.96
N ALA A 685 -86.05 -77.34 -3.09
CA ALA A 685 -86.69 -76.88 -4.31
C ALA A 685 -86.57 -75.35 -4.44
N ARG A 686 -86.30 -74.86 -5.66
CA ARG A 686 -86.19 -73.41 -5.91
C ARG A 686 -87.50 -72.68 -5.64
N ALA A 687 -87.42 -71.51 -5.03
CA ALA A 687 -88.53 -70.58 -4.80
C ALA A 687 -88.10 -69.15 -5.18
N VAL A 688 -89.06 -68.27 -5.48
CA VAL A 688 -88.79 -66.84 -5.75
C VAL A 688 -88.24 -66.19 -4.47
N GLY A 689 -87.12 -65.45 -4.60
CA GLY A 689 -86.38 -64.88 -3.47
C GLY A 689 -84.88 -65.21 -3.51
N THR A 690 -84.18 -65.01 -2.39
CA THR A 690 -82.72 -65.22 -2.25
C THR A 690 -82.29 -66.66 -1.98
N GLY A 691 -83.23 -67.61 -2.00
CA GLY A 691 -82.97 -69.00 -1.68
C GLY A 691 -82.51 -69.24 -0.23
N ASP A 692 -81.69 -70.27 -0.04
CA ASP A 692 -81.19 -70.74 1.26
C ASP A 692 -80.04 -69.88 1.80
N ASN A 693 -79.49 -68.94 0.99
CA ASN A 693 -78.39 -68.06 1.38
C ASN A 693 -78.79 -66.57 1.34
N PRO A 694 -79.62 -66.09 2.28
CA PRO A 694 -80.04 -64.69 2.34
C PRO A 694 -78.92 -63.72 2.77
N PHE A 695 -77.84 -64.22 3.39
CA PHE A 695 -76.69 -63.40 3.79
C PHE A 695 -75.74 -63.08 2.64
N GLY A 696 -75.72 -63.90 1.59
CA GLY A 696 -74.87 -63.71 0.42
C GLY A 696 -73.37 -63.88 0.69
N VAL A 697 -72.55 -63.24 -0.14
CA VAL A 697 -71.10 -63.20 0.00
C VAL A 697 -70.64 -61.74 0.06
N THR A 698 -70.00 -61.35 1.16
CA THR A 698 -69.35 -60.05 1.29
C THR A 698 -68.06 -60.03 0.45
N VAL A 699 -67.99 -59.09 -0.48
CA VAL A 699 -66.84 -58.88 -1.36
C VAL A 699 -65.73 -58.17 -0.56
N GLN A 700 -64.62 -58.86 -0.28
CA GLN A 700 -63.56 -58.32 0.60
C GLN A 700 -62.61 -57.32 -0.07
N ARG A 701 -62.60 -57.24 -1.40
CA ARG A 701 -61.78 -56.32 -2.21
C ARG A 701 -62.63 -55.82 -3.37
N ALA A 702 -62.40 -54.61 -3.86
CA ALA A 702 -63.13 -54.13 -5.04
C ALA A 702 -62.86 -55.06 -6.24
N ILE A 703 -63.93 -55.42 -6.96
CA ILE A 703 -63.87 -56.30 -8.13
C ILE A 703 -64.68 -55.74 -9.29
N VAL A 704 -64.32 -56.13 -10.51
CA VAL A 704 -65.13 -55.95 -11.71
C VAL A 704 -65.63 -57.33 -12.16
N ILE A 705 -66.95 -57.53 -12.12
CA ILE A 705 -67.59 -58.75 -12.62
C ILE A 705 -67.61 -58.71 -14.15
N GLN A 706 -67.07 -59.76 -14.77
CA GLN A 706 -66.95 -59.93 -16.22
C GLN A 706 -67.98 -60.89 -16.81
N ALA A 707 -68.40 -61.90 -16.03
CA ALA A 707 -69.48 -62.81 -16.39
C ALA A 707 -70.10 -63.45 -15.15
N VAL A 708 -71.33 -63.95 -15.28
CA VAL A 708 -71.95 -64.84 -14.30
C VAL A 708 -72.61 -66.01 -15.02
N THR A 709 -72.38 -67.22 -14.53
CA THR A 709 -73.03 -68.44 -14.99
C THR A 709 -73.94 -68.98 -13.91
N PHE A 710 -75.24 -69.09 -14.20
CA PHE A 710 -76.20 -69.68 -13.27
C PHE A 710 -76.54 -71.11 -13.69
N ARG A 711 -76.46 -72.06 -12.76
CA ARG A 711 -76.67 -73.49 -13.02
C ARG A 711 -77.42 -74.15 -11.85
N ALA A 712 -78.38 -75.00 -12.20
CA ALA A 712 -79.19 -75.78 -11.29
C ALA A 712 -78.64 -77.20 -11.11
N LEU A 713 -79.02 -77.88 -10.02
CA LEU A 713 -78.71 -79.31 -9.87
C LEU A 713 -79.70 -80.18 -10.64
N THR A 714 -81.00 -79.82 -10.62
CA THR A 714 -82.02 -80.40 -11.50
C THR A 714 -82.87 -79.31 -12.15
N ALA A 715 -83.34 -79.56 -13.37
CA ALA A 715 -84.27 -78.68 -14.07
C ALA A 715 -85.65 -78.63 -13.40
N ASP A 716 -86.37 -77.52 -13.61
CA ASP A 716 -87.83 -77.43 -13.41
C ASP A 716 -88.55 -78.37 -14.39
N ALA A 717 -89.74 -78.86 -14.04
CA ALA A 717 -90.48 -79.77 -14.92
C ALA A 717 -90.94 -79.08 -16.22
N SER A 718 -91.25 -77.78 -16.16
CA SER A 718 -91.49 -76.93 -17.34
C SER A 718 -91.39 -75.44 -17.00
N GLY A 719 -91.13 -74.59 -18.00
CA GLY A 719 -91.05 -73.13 -17.85
C GLY A 719 -89.62 -72.57 -17.79
N ASN A 720 -89.53 -71.26 -17.56
CA ASN A 720 -88.26 -70.53 -17.49
C ASN A 720 -87.95 -70.15 -16.04
N LEU A 721 -86.70 -70.41 -15.63
CA LEU A 721 -86.09 -69.86 -14.43
C LEU A 721 -85.48 -68.50 -14.79
N ILE A 722 -85.77 -67.45 -14.02
CA ILE A 722 -85.11 -66.15 -14.17
C ILE A 722 -84.38 -65.84 -12.86
N VAL A 723 -83.09 -65.55 -13.00
CA VAL A 723 -82.14 -65.37 -11.90
C VAL A 723 -81.25 -64.17 -12.17
N GLU A 724 -80.91 -63.42 -11.12
CA GLU A 724 -80.06 -62.24 -11.21
C GLU A 724 -79.11 -62.15 -10.00
N LEU A 725 -78.03 -61.39 -10.16
CA LEU A 725 -77.23 -60.96 -9.01
C LEU A 725 -77.83 -59.69 -8.42
N ARG A 726 -77.75 -59.57 -7.09
CA ARG A 726 -78.11 -58.37 -6.35
C ARG A 726 -76.93 -57.88 -5.52
N LYS A 727 -76.75 -56.56 -5.47
CA LYS A 727 -75.74 -55.88 -4.67
C LYS A 727 -76.44 -55.14 -3.53
N ASN A 728 -76.13 -55.49 -2.28
CA ASN A 728 -76.79 -54.93 -1.09
C ASN A 728 -78.33 -54.98 -1.17
N GLY A 729 -78.86 -56.05 -1.78
CA GLY A 729 -80.31 -56.25 -2.00
C GLY A 729 -80.91 -55.59 -3.26
N ALA A 730 -80.18 -54.71 -3.97
CA ALA A 730 -80.63 -54.09 -5.21
C ALA A 730 -80.23 -54.91 -6.46
N ALA A 731 -81.10 -55.01 -7.46
CA ALA A 731 -80.83 -55.74 -8.70
C ALA A 731 -79.64 -55.16 -9.48
N ILE A 732 -78.69 -56.00 -9.89
CA ILE A 732 -77.57 -55.59 -10.72
C ILE A 732 -77.99 -55.68 -12.20
N SER A 733 -78.15 -54.52 -12.83
CA SER A 733 -78.51 -54.41 -14.25
C SER A 733 -77.55 -55.22 -15.13
N GLY A 734 -78.10 -55.91 -16.13
CA GLY A 734 -77.34 -56.78 -17.04
C GLY A 734 -76.99 -58.17 -16.48
N THR A 735 -77.28 -58.50 -15.21
CA THR A 735 -77.04 -59.86 -14.67
C THR A 735 -78.26 -60.79 -14.73
N SER A 736 -79.45 -60.25 -15.03
CA SER A 736 -80.69 -61.02 -15.09
C SER A 736 -80.67 -61.98 -16.29
N THR A 737 -80.74 -63.28 -16.00
CA THR A 737 -80.51 -64.37 -16.94
C THR A 737 -81.73 -65.28 -16.97
N THR A 738 -82.33 -65.45 -18.16
CA THR A 738 -83.49 -66.32 -18.38
C THR A 738 -83.02 -67.69 -18.89
N ILE A 739 -83.43 -68.76 -18.20
CA ILE A 739 -82.97 -70.13 -18.43
C ILE A 739 -84.17 -71.06 -18.62
N ALA A 740 -84.39 -71.49 -19.86
CA ALA A 740 -85.38 -72.50 -20.19
C ALA A 740 -85.05 -73.84 -19.52
N ALA A 741 -86.07 -74.57 -19.04
CA ALA A 741 -85.94 -75.83 -18.29
C ALA A 741 -84.85 -76.79 -18.82
N ALA A 742 -84.81 -77.05 -20.13
CA ALA A 742 -83.83 -77.95 -20.77
C ALA A 742 -82.36 -77.56 -20.53
N ASN A 743 -82.08 -76.26 -20.34
CA ASN A 743 -80.72 -75.73 -20.16
C ASN A 743 -80.35 -75.47 -18.69
N GLN A 744 -81.28 -75.64 -17.73
CA GLN A 744 -81.03 -75.25 -16.34
C GLN A 744 -79.86 -76.01 -15.68
N VAL A 745 -79.64 -77.29 -16.03
CA VAL A 745 -78.55 -78.11 -15.49
C VAL A 745 -77.19 -77.82 -16.15
N ALA A 746 -77.18 -77.55 -17.45
CA ALA A 746 -75.98 -77.06 -18.14
C ALA A 746 -75.59 -75.66 -17.60
N GLY A 747 -76.60 -74.83 -17.40
CA GLY A 747 -76.51 -73.43 -16.99
C GLY A 747 -76.62 -72.46 -18.15
N ALA A 748 -76.75 -71.18 -17.83
CA ALA A 748 -76.66 -70.08 -18.78
C ALA A 748 -75.67 -69.04 -18.27
N THR A 749 -74.81 -68.55 -19.17
CA THR A 749 -73.78 -67.54 -18.87
C THR A 749 -74.18 -66.21 -19.49
N THR A 750 -74.21 -65.18 -18.66
CA THR A 750 -74.27 -63.78 -19.10
C THR A 750 -72.85 -63.20 -18.99
N SER A 751 -72.32 -62.71 -20.12
CA SER A 751 -70.90 -62.36 -20.30
C SER A 751 -70.74 -60.94 -20.85
N SER A 752 -69.48 -60.50 -21.03
CA SER A 752 -69.14 -59.12 -21.43
C SER A 752 -69.65 -58.06 -20.45
N LEU A 753 -69.70 -58.42 -19.16
CA LEU A 753 -70.05 -57.51 -18.08
C LEU A 753 -68.82 -56.65 -17.71
N ALA A 754 -69.08 -55.46 -17.17
CA ALA A 754 -68.06 -54.55 -16.65
C ALA A 754 -68.58 -53.89 -15.36
N ILE A 755 -69.00 -54.71 -14.40
CA ILE A 755 -69.76 -54.26 -13.24
C ILE A 755 -68.85 -54.13 -12.03
N SER A 756 -68.61 -52.88 -11.59
CA SER A 756 -67.82 -52.59 -10.40
C SER A 756 -68.59 -52.85 -9.10
N VAL A 757 -67.99 -53.63 -8.22
CA VAL A 757 -68.48 -53.97 -6.87
C VAL A 757 -67.40 -53.57 -5.87
N ALA A 758 -67.75 -52.80 -4.85
CA ALA A 758 -66.79 -52.27 -3.88
C ALA A 758 -66.44 -53.29 -2.80
N ALA A 759 -65.31 -53.10 -2.13
CA ALA A 759 -65.03 -53.83 -0.89
C ALA A 759 -66.09 -53.50 0.17
N GLY A 760 -66.67 -54.53 0.78
CA GLY A 760 -67.77 -54.44 1.75
C GLY A 760 -69.17 -54.61 1.13
N ASP A 761 -69.33 -54.51 -0.20
CA ASP A 761 -70.61 -54.82 -0.85
C ASP A 761 -70.95 -56.31 -0.68
N ILE A 762 -72.23 -56.62 -0.48
CA ILE A 762 -72.75 -57.99 -0.37
C ILE A 762 -73.41 -58.39 -1.68
N LEU A 763 -72.96 -59.50 -2.25
CA LEU A 763 -73.57 -60.12 -3.43
C LEU A 763 -74.50 -61.26 -3.01
N THR A 764 -75.74 -61.23 -3.49
CA THR A 764 -76.71 -62.32 -3.38
C THR A 764 -77.22 -62.73 -4.75
N VAL A 765 -77.67 -63.97 -4.88
CA VAL A 765 -78.44 -64.44 -6.04
C VAL A 765 -79.92 -64.32 -5.70
N ALA A 766 -80.71 -63.73 -6.59
CA ALA A 766 -82.17 -63.69 -6.46
C ALA A 766 -82.82 -64.44 -7.62
N ILE A 767 -83.73 -65.35 -7.29
CA ILE A 767 -84.65 -65.97 -8.24
C ILE A 767 -85.86 -65.04 -8.37
N THR A 768 -86.11 -64.51 -9.56
CA THR A 768 -87.23 -63.59 -9.83
C THR A 768 -88.42 -64.29 -10.47
N GLN A 769 -88.20 -65.43 -11.14
CA GLN A 769 -89.26 -66.29 -11.70
C GLN A 769 -88.82 -67.76 -11.68
N ILE A 770 -89.77 -68.68 -11.47
CA ILE A 770 -89.56 -70.14 -11.48
C ILE A 770 -90.54 -70.84 -12.43
N GLY A 771 -90.15 -72.01 -12.93
CA GLY A 771 -91.03 -72.90 -13.70
C GLY A 771 -92.10 -73.60 -12.84
N ALA A 772 -93.01 -74.30 -13.52
CA ALA A 772 -94.00 -75.16 -12.86
C ALA A 772 -93.31 -76.44 -12.34
N THR A 773 -93.54 -76.75 -11.07
CA THR A 773 -92.79 -77.77 -10.29
C THR A 773 -91.28 -77.50 -10.31
N PRO A 774 -90.79 -76.61 -9.43
CA PRO A 774 -89.39 -76.19 -9.43
C PRO A 774 -88.42 -77.34 -9.12
N GLY A 775 -87.30 -77.35 -9.85
CA GLY A 775 -86.18 -78.24 -9.60
C GLY A 775 -85.35 -77.81 -8.38
N LYS A 776 -84.27 -78.56 -8.12
CA LYS A 776 -83.43 -78.39 -6.93
C LYS A 776 -82.08 -77.76 -7.25
N GLY A 777 -81.52 -77.08 -6.25
CA GLY A 777 -80.20 -76.46 -6.29
C GLY A 777 -80.10 -75.24 -7.20
N LEU A 778 -79.23 -74.29 -6.84
CA LEU A 778 -78.82 -73.17 -7.69
C LEU A 778 -77.44 -72.68 -7.23
N VAL A 779 -76.51 -72.55 -8.17
CA VAL A 779 -75.20 -71.90 -7.97
C VAL A 779 -75.01 -70.81 -9.02
N ALA A 780 -74.35 -69.72 -8.61
CA ALA A 780 -73.86 -68.68 -9.50
C ALA A 780 -72.33 -68.70 -9.48
N ASP A 781 -71.73 -69.01 -10.63
CA ASP A 781 -70.29 -69.00 -10.86
C ASP A 781 -69.92 -67.68 -11.55
N ILE A 782 -69.37 -66.75 -10.78
CA ILE A 782 -69.04 -65.37 -11.18
C ILE A 782 -67.57 -65.31 -11.58
N LYS A 783 -67.32 -64.89 -12.82
CA LYS A 783 -65.97 -64.52 -13.28
C LYS A 783 -65.72 -63.05 -12.97
N ALA A 784 -64.66 -62.75 -12.24
CA ALA A 784 -64.33 -61.37 -11.88
C ALA A 784 -62.82 -61.16 -11.76
N VAL A 785 -62.42 -59.89 -11.74
CA VAL A 785 -61.03 -59.47 -11.51
C VAL A 785 -61.01 -58.39 -10.42
N CYS A 786 -59.92 -58.27 -9.67
CA CYS A 786 -59.71 -57.12 -8.79
C CYS A 786 -59.75 -55.82 -9.61
N ALA A 787 -60.42 -54.81 -9.07
CA ALA A 787 -60.51 -53.47 -9.65
C ALA A 787 -59.25 -52.63 -9.35
#